data_AF-A0AAW0F3N2-F1
#
_entry.id   AF-A0AAW0F3N2-F1
#
_cell.length_a   1.000
_cell.length_b   1.000
_cell.length_c   1.000
_cell.angle_alpha   90.00
_cell.angle_beta   90.00
_cell.angle_gamma   90.00
#
_symmetry.space_group_name_H-M   'P 1'
#
loop_
_entity.id
_entity.type
_entity.pdbx_description
1 polymer ?
#
loop_
_entity_poly.entity_id
_entity_poly.type
_entity_poly.pdbx_seq_one_letter_code
_entity_poly.pdbx_strand_id
1 'polypeptide(L)'
;MSQSSKKSTSAGASPVEQHADPLNMDAGEEEPDVEELERLDGEAEAQVVSLSSADVERLRGLSLAQIKEMDSYIESAVEAFFANRIADCEAALRARMNDDPLAVCGAGLIAFVRCALSMEQAQADVALELLTRSSALATQVMPSEKNIISRGLAKVFQRKKDPKDHWLNAAEFRAKTTHAESQALRCFTLVLQQSVPSVLKAGLALNRGNGCYKALYAELSQRQAEQHGGGESSGKKHHRRHAEPDAEADGGGNGGSELSPGSADSERGHGVSSAESAALENLGVDRNSVHCVEFGLGAINVALSILPSNVRTLLRFIGVDGDREEGLKLVWRCFKSDSLLSPFASALLLTLYGMLPSSSAFLVNSYLPCAEEVRREALKKESMRESILHLWLDGHIERLTRNVELSITKLNRCLEVASNPQLLAAMPQLRDFAVYDQWFNYAIVHQWKRASRCLEILSKTSKWANAVYQYIQACCLEMLEIESADGVENPDGDLDFPLEDLHRILGASEDGERQLTFCDLSTREATAATITRLYWEAAQRKPVTLGGKPNHNDQFVLKRMEEILVQHGIAPSSVLGKKKLGEPLEPVPDGLELRNIVPLPAYEKLLIVGISHQCPADRKDWMVARIDAHLLVEPAQRGTALAVYVNAMQGRNSYGEVSHSPTASPHRRTAASSALWNRASPSTPPLPPPAAAATQQQQQQEEKQSATFQPSAPLPANYGFLCLCVCKAMLLANSESKADRQAALEVIEAIGNTPQYKDRQWSLSYAQPFALYERAYIAYQDEGPEDAEVIMNQLQKQYGTAHYFMHAKIDLKAHLAAYQLHEERKPRVARRKPKK
;
A
#
# COMPACT_ATOMS: atom_id res chain seq x y z
N MET A 1 12.66 -65.81 -32.25
CA MET A 1 13.89 -65.58 -33.02
C MET A 1 14.49 -64.27 -32.51
N SER A 2 15.34 -64.29 -31.47
CA SER A 2 16.81 -64.41 -31.54
C SER A 2 17.40 -63.33 -32.48
N GLN A 3 18.29 -62.41 -32.10
CA GLN A 3 19.21 -62.33 -30.98
C GLN A 3 19.94 -60.96 -30.99
N SER A 4 20.37 -60.53 -29.79
CA SER A 4 21.67 -59.91 -29.46
C SER A 4 22.11 -58.57 -30.08
N SER A 5 22.33 -57.54 -29.24
CA SER A 5 23.66 -57.28 -28.64
C SER A 5 23.71 -55.96 -27.82
N LYS A 6 24.62 -55.96 -26.84
CA LYS A 6 24.75 -55.08 -25.67
C LYS A 6 25.78 -53.93 -25.82
N LYS A 7 25.73 -53.02 -24.82
CA LYS A 7 26.80 -52.14 -24.23
C LYS A 7 27.02 -50.78 -24.95
N SER A 8 27.26 -49.63 -24.30
CA SER A 8 27.61 -49.30 -22.91
C SER A 8 27.43 -47.79 -22.60
N THR A 9 27.27 -47.49 -21.31
CA THR A 9 27.37 -46.24 -20.52
C THR A 9 28.28 -45.10 -21.01
N SER A 10 27.84 -43.84 -20.85
CA SER A 10 28.54 -42.81 -20.04
C SER A 10 27.64 -41.59 -19.79
N ALA A 11 27.89 -40.91 -18.66
CA ALA A 11 27.13 -39.79 -18.11
C ALA A 11 27.32 -38.46 -18.86
N GLY A 12 26.34 -37.54 -18.72
CA GLY A 12 26.51 -36.14 -19.08
C GLY A 12 25.21 -35.36 -19.18
N ALA A 13 24.95 -34.51 -18.18
CA ALA A 13 24.12 -33.30 -18.19
C ALA A 13 22.69 -33.37 -18.78
N SER A 14 21.68 -33.17 -17.92
CA SER A 14 20.34 -32.74 -18.35
C SER A 14 20.18 -31.24 -18.07
N PRO A 15 19.60 -30.46 -19.00
CA PRO A 15 19.64 -29.01 -18.96
C PRO A 15 18.70 -28.44 -17.90
N VAL A 16 19.18 -27.37 -17.29
CA VAL A 16 18.40 -26.40 -16.52
C VAL A 16 17.34 -25.82 -17.44
N GLU A 17 16.06 -26.02 -17.10
CA GLU A 17 15.01 -25.07 -17.46
C GLU A 17 14.36 -24.53 -16.18
N GLN A 18 14.70 -23.27 -15.93
CA GLN A 18 14.07 -22.36 -15.01
C GLN A 18 12.81 -21.82 -15.67
N HIS A 19 11.69 -21.79 -14.94
CA HIS A 19 10.78 -20.64 -14.91
C HIS A 19 9.98 -20.73 -13.62
N ALA A 20 10.38 -19.95 -12.60
CA ALA A 20 9.59 -19.73 -11.41
C ALA A 20 8.59 -18.60 -11.72
N ASP A 21 7.30 -18.93 -11.57
CA ASP A 21 6.17 -18.04 -11.81
C ASP A 21 6.13 -16.90 -10.76
N PRO A 22 6.25 -15.63 -11.18
CA PRO A 22 6.31 -14.47 -10.30
C PRO A 22 4.97 -14.07 -9.68
N LEU A 23 3.88 -14.78 -9.96
CA LEU A 23 2.57 -14.58 -9.31
C LEU A 23 2.15 -15.74 -8.40
N ASN A 24 2.94 -16.81 -8.31
CA ASN A 24 2.56 -18.05 -7.63
C ASN A 24 1.13 -18.47 -8.03
N MET A 25 0.91 -18.57 -9.35
CA MET A 25 -0.30 -19.01 -10.03
C MET A 25 -0.09 -20.45 -10.49
N ASP A 26 0.22 -21.33 -9.54
CA ASP A 26 0.42 -22.74 -9.85
C ASP A 26 -0.89 -23.31 -10.44
N ALA A 27 -0.74 -23.82 -11.65
CA ALA A 27 -1.81 -24.11 -12.59
C ALA A 27 -2.55 -25.40 -12.22
N GLY A 28 -3.86 -25.28 -12.01
CA GLY A 28 -4.80 -26.40 -12.03
C GLY A 28 -6.02 -26.12 -12.92
N GLU A 29 -6.05 -25.01 -13.65
CA GLU A 29 -7.15 -24.61 -14.53
C GLU A 29 -6.62 -24.53 -15.97
N GLU A 30 -7.44 -25.01 -16.91
CA GLU A 30 -7.18 -25.00 -18.36
C GLU A 30 -6.65 -23.64 -18.83
N GLU A 31 -5.77 -23.62 -19.84
CA GLU A 31 -5.34 -22.36 -20.45
C GLU A 31 -6.58 -21.53 -20.84
N PRO A 32 -6.76 -20.34 -20.25
CA PRO A 32 -7.98 -19.56 -20.46
C PRO A 32 -8.06 -19.09 -21.91
N ASP A 33 -9.19 -19.37 -22.57
CA ASP A 33 -9.47 -18.95 -23.95
C ASP A 33 -9.69 -17.42 -24.00
N VAL A 34 -8.67 -16.71 -24.47
CA VAL A 34 -8.69 -15.25 -24.60
C VAL A 34 -9.74 -14.80 -25.63
N GLU A 35 -10.00 -15.57 -26.68
CA GLU A 35 -10.99 -15.24 -27.71
C GLU A 35 -12.41 -15.35 -27.13
N GLU A 36 -12.68 -16.38 -26.31
CA GLU A 36 -13.95 -16.50 -25.60
C GLU A 36 -14.15 -15.35 -24.61
N LEU A 37 -13.12 -14.97 -23.85
CA LEU A 37 -13.19 -13.84 -22.92
C LEU A 37 -13.47 -12.52 -23.65
N GLU A 38 -12.83 -12.28 -24.80
CA GLU A 38 -13.12 -11.12 -25.65
C GLU A 38 -14.56 -11.12 -26.16
N ARG A 39 -15.08 -12.28 -26.57
CA ARG A 39 -16.46 -12.44 -27.04
C ARG A 39 -17.47 -12.13 -25.92
N LEU A 40 -17.27 -12.69 -24.73
CA LEU A 40 -18.13 -12.45 -23.56
C LEU A 40 -18.10 -10.97 -23.13
N ASP A 41 -16.93 -10.34 -23.20
CA ASP A 41 -16.79 -8.92 -22.89
C ASP A 41 -17.54 -8.03 -23.90
N GLY A 42 -17.46 -8.38 -25.19
CA GLY A 42 -18.24 -7.73 -26.24
C GLY A 42 -19.76 -7.95 -26.11
N GLU A 43 -20.19 -9.15 -25.69
CA GLU A 43 -21.60 -9.45 -25.41
C GLU A 43 -22.13 -8.64 -24.23
N ALA A 44 -21.35 -8.49 -23.16
CA ALA A 44 -21.72 -7.67 -22.01
C ALA A 44 -21.89 -6.19 -22.39
N GLU A 45 -21.01 -5.64 -23.24
CA GLU A 45 -21.17 -4.29 -23.78
C GLU A 45 -22.41 -4.15 -24.68
N ALA A 46 -22.77 -5.20 -25.44
CA ALA A 46 -23.94 -5.21 -26.32
C ALA A 46 -25.28 -5.34 -25.57
N GLN A 47 -25.29 -5.88 -24.35
CA GLN A 47 -26.48 -6.02 -23.50
C GLN A 47 -26.85 -4.72 -22.75
N VAL A 48 -26.00 -3.69 -22.80
CA VAL A 48 -26.26 -2.39 -22.17
C VAL A 48 -27.36 -1.62 -22.92
N VAL A 49 -28.21 -0.91 -22.17
CA VAL A 49 -29.24 0.00 -22.71
C VAL A 49 -28.63 0.95 -23.75
N SER A 50 -29.13 0.90 -24.99
CA SER A 50 -28.69 1.78 -26.07
C SER A 50 -29.30 3.18 -25.94
N LEU A 51 -28.54 4.20 -26.35
CA LEU A 51 -29.07 5.55 -26.52
C LEU A 51 -30.09 5.57 -27.65
N SER A 52 -31.07 6.47 -27.57
CA SER A 52 -31.94 6.72 -28.71
C SER A 52 -31.12 7.38 -29.83
N SER A 53 -31.54 7.21 -31.10
CA SER A 53 -30.86 7.87 -32.22
C SER A 53 -30.82 9.40 -32.05
N ALA A 54 -31.87 9.98 -31.46
CA ALA A 54 -31.93 11.41 -31.15
C ALA A 54 -30.89 11.82 -30.11
N ASP A 55 -30.65 11.00 -29.08
CA ASP A 55 -29.65 11.28 -28.05
C ASP A 55 -28.22 11.19 -28.60
N VAL A 56 -27.97 10.21 -29.47
CA VAL A 56 -26.66 10.07 -30.15
C VAL A 56 -26.39 11.29 -31.03
N GLU A 57 -27.37 11.75 -31.81
CA GLU A 57 -27.24 12.95 -32.63
C GLU A 57 -27.06 14.21 -31.79
N ARG A 58 -27.83 14.34 -30.70
CA ARG A 58 -27.69 15.45 -29.73
C ARG A 58 -26.28 15.51 -29.16
N LEU A 59 -25.75 14.38 -28.68
CA LEU A 59 -24.42 14.30 -28.09
C LEU A 59 -23.31 14.58 -29.12
N ARG A 60 -23.41 14.05 -30.35
CA ARG A 60 -22.46 14.34 -31.43
C ARG A 60 -22.48 15.80 -31.87
N GLY A 61 -23.60 16.48 -31.71
CA GLY A 61 -23.81 17.87 -32.12
C GLY A 61 -23.41 18.91 -31.08
N LEU A 62 -22.89 18.52 -29.92
CA LEU A 62 -22.52 19.47 -28.87
C LEU A 62 -21.38 20.40 -29.30
N SER A 63 -21.60 21.71 -29.13
CA SER A 63 -20.56 22.72 -29.22
C SER A 63 -19.66 22.73 -27.98
N LEU A 64 -18.48 23.35 -28.07
CA LEU A 64 -17.55 23.51 -26.94
C LEU A 64 -18.20 24.21 -25.73
N ALA A 65 -19.05 25.22 -25.97
CA ALA A 65 -19.77 25.92 -24.90
C ALA A 65 -20.78 25.00 -24.20
N GLN A 66 -21.50 24.16 -24.95
CA GLN A 66 -22.42 23.19 -24.40
C GLN A 66 -21.70 22.07 -23.65
N ILE A 67 -20.53 21.62 -24.14
CA ILE A 67 -19.67 20.67 -23.41
C ILE A 67 -19.24 21.28 -22.07
N LYS A 68 -18.75 22.52 -22.07
CA LYS A 68 -18.35 23.22 -20.85
C LYS A 68 -19.52 23.35 -19.85
N GLU A 69 -20.71 23.68 -20.34
CA GLU A 69 -21.91 23.73 -19.51
C GLU A 69 -22.26 22.35 -18.95
N MET A 70 -22.23 21.29 -19.76
CA MET A 70 -22.47 19.92 -19.30
C MET A 70 -21.45 19.46 -18.26
N ASP A 71 -20.16 19.75 -18.48
CA ASP A 71 -19.08 19.37 -17.57
C ASP A 71 -19.13 20.13 -16.24
N SER A 72 -19.67 21.36 -16.20
CA SER A 72 -19.76 22.14 -14.95
C SER A 72 -20.56 21.43 -13.84
N TYR A 73 -21.52 20.58 -14.21
CA TYR A 73 -22.27 19.74 -13.27
C TYR A 73 -21.40 18.60 -12.71
N ILE A 74 -20.49 18.07 -13.53
CA ILE A 74 -19.52 17.05 -13.12
C ILE A 74 -18.43 17.69 -12.26
N GLU A 75 -17.98 18.91 -12.59
CA GLU A 75 -17.04 19.70 -11.78
C GLU A 75 -17.63 19.92 -10.37
N SER A 76 -18.91 20.30 -10.29
CA SER A 76 -19.63 20.44 -9.01
C SER A 76 -19.68 19.12 -8.21
N ALA A 77 -19.84 17.98 -8.89
CA ALA A 77 -19.85 16.67 -8.24
C ALA A 77 -18.45 16.30 -7.70
N VAL A 78 -17.39 16.59 -8.45
CA VAL A 78 -15.99 16.39 -8.00
C VAL A 78 -15.70 17.30 -6.81
N GLU A 79 -16.09 18.57 -6.86
CA GLU A 79 -15.96 19.49 -5.74
C GLU A 79 -16.68 18.98 -4.48
N ALA A 80 -17.89 18.44 -4.63
CA ALA A 80 -18.62 17.82 -3.51
C ALA A 80 -17.84 16.64 -2.91
N PHE A 81 -17.25 15.77 -3.75
CA PHE A 81 -16.43 14.65 -3.27
C PHE A 81 -15.22 15.13 -2.46
N PHE A 82 -14.44 16.07 -3.00
CA PHE A 82 -13.25 16.59 -2.32
C PHE A 82 -13.58 17.49 -1.12
N ALA A 83 -14.79 18.06 -1.06
CA ALA A 83 -15.34 18.72 0.12
C ALA A 83 -16.00 17.74 1.11
N ASN A 84 -15.75 16.43 0.97
CA ASN A 84 -16.20 15.36 1.87
C ASN A 84 -17.72 15.12 1.88
N ARG A 85 -18.45 15.64 0.89
CA ARG A 85 -19.90 15.48 0.70
C ARG A 85 -20.20 14.40 -0.34
N ILE A 86 -19.89 13.15 0.03
CA ILE A 86 -19.94 12.00 -0.90
C ILE A 86 -21.36 11.75 -1.43
N ALA A 87 -22.39 11.87 -0.59
CA ALA A 87 -23.77 11.66 -1.02
C ALA A 87 -24.24 12.72 -2.03
N ASP A 88 -23.79 13.98 -1.87
CA ASP A 88 -24.10 15.06 -2.81
C ASP A 88 -23.41 14.83 -4.15
N CYS A 89 -22.15 14.37 -4.14
CA CYS A 89 -21.43 13.94 -5.34
C CYS A 89 -22.21 12.86 -6.11
N GLU A 90 -22.63 11.79 -5.42
CA GLU A 90 -23.37 10.69 -6.04
C GLU A 90 -24.75 11.12 -6.55
N ALA A 91 -25.43 12.03 -5.84
CA ALA A 91 -26.71 12.59 -6.28
C ALA A 91 -26.55 13.43 -7.56
N ALA A 92 -25.53 14.29 -7.59
CA ALA A 92 -25.21 15.13 -8.75
C ALA A 92 -24.87 14.30 -9.99
N LEU A 93 -24.05 13.25 -9.84
CA LEU A 93 -23.73 12.33 -10.94
C LEU A 93 -24.98 11.59 -11.42
N ARG A 94 -25.76 11.01 -10.49
CA ARG A 94 -26.97 10.23 -10.80
C ARG A 94 -28.01 11.03 -11.57
N ALA A 95 -28.15 12.32 -11.28
CA ALA A 95 -29.05 13.21 -12.00
C ALA A 95 -28.73 13.36 -13.50
N ARG A 96 -27.51 12.99 -13.94
CA ARG A 96 -27.02 13.17 -15.31
C ARG A 96 -26.67 11.88 -16.03
N MET A 97 -26.68 10.74 -15.35
CA MET A 97 -26.30 9.42 -15.91
C MET A 97 -27.13 8.96 -17.11
N ASN A 98 -28.36 9.47 -17.28
CA ASN A 98 -29.20 9.13 -18.43
C ASN A 98 -28.84 9.96 -19.68
N ASP A 99 -28.25 11.14 -19.49
CA ASP A 99 -28.04 12.12 -20.56
C ASP A 99 -26.57 12.29 -20.96
N ASP A 100 -25.63 11.83 -20.13
CA ASP A 100 -24.21 12.05 -20.30
C ASP A 100 -23.37 10.81 -19.91
N PRO A 101 -22.65 10.19 -20.87
CA PRO A 101 -21.71 9.10 -20.59
C PRO A 101 -20.64 9.47 -19.53
N LEU A 102 -20.20 10.73 -19.48
CA LEU A 102 -19.18 11.16 -18.51
C LEU A 102 -19.70 11.11 -17.06
N ALA A 103 -21.00 11.35 -16.85
CA ALA A 103 -21.61 11.21 -15.52
C ALA A 103 -21.64 9.75 -15.07
N VAL A 104 -21.88 8.81 -15.99
CA VAL A 104 -21.80 7.37 -15.72
C VAL A 104 -20.35 6.97 -15.40
N CYS A 105 -19.38 7.49 -16.16
CA CYS A 105 -17.96 7.30 -15.88
C CYS A 105 -17.58 7.80 -14.49
N GLY A 106 -18.01 9.02 -14.12
CA GLY A 106 -17.79 9.60 -12.79
C GLY A 106 -18.40 8.75 -11.67
N ALA A 107 -19.62 8.23 -11.85
CA ALA A 107 -20.22 7.29 -10.90
C ALA A 107 -19.40 5.99 -10.79
N GLY A 108 -18.88 5.49 -11.92
CA GLY A 108 -17.96 4.37 -11.98
C GLY A 108 -16.63 4.64 -11.26
N LEU A 109 -16.08 5.86 -11.35
CA LEU A 109 -14.90 6.29 -10.61
C LEU A 109 -15.14 6.29 -9.10
N ILE A 110 -16.28 6.83 -8.63
CA ILE A 110 -16.62 6.80 -7.19
C ILE A 110 -16.81 5.35 -6.70
N ALA A 111 -17.44 4.49 -7.50
CA ALA A 111 -17.56 3.07 -7.20
C ALA A 111 -16.19 2.36 -7.19
N PHE A 112 -15.30 2.69 -8.13
CA PHE A 112 -13.92 2.19 -8.14
C PHE A 112 -13.14 2.62 -6.91
N VAL A 113 -13.22 3.90 -6.50
CA VAL A 113 -12.60 4.38 -5.25
C VAL A 113 -13.14 3.58 -4.07
N ARG A 114 -14.46 3.41 -3.97
CA ARG A 114 -15.06 2.58 -2.93
C ARG A 114 -14.56 1.12 -2.97
N CYS A 115 -14.44 0.52 -4.15
CA CYS A 115 -13.86 -0.80 -4.35
C CYS A 115 -12.39 -0.87 -3.95
N ALA A 116 -11.57 0.13 -4.25
CA ALA A 116 -10.16 0.17 -3.87
C ALA A 116 -9.99 0.30 -2.35
N LEU A 117 -10.89 1.05 -1.70
CA LEU A 117 -10.86 1.26 -0.26
C LEU A 117 -11.45 0.08 0.52
N SER A 118 -12.44 -0.60 -0.04
CA SER A 118 -13.16 -1.69 0.61
C SER A 118 -12.76 -3.06 0.11
N MET A 119 -12.07 -3.22 -1.00
CA MET A 119 -11.72 -4.51 -1.63
C MET A 119 -12.91 -5.51 -1.76
N GLU A 120 -14.16 -5.03 -1.72
CA GLU A 120 -15.36 -5.87 -1.68
C GLU A 120 -15.78 -6.24 -3.10
N GLN A 121 -16.05 -7.52 -3.35
CA GLN A 121 -16.49 -8.00 -4.67
C GLN A 121 -17.74 -7.27 -5.16
N ALA A 122 -18.73 -7.04 -4.29
CA ALA A 122 -19.95 -6.31 -4.66
C ALA A 122 -19.66 -4.87 -5.14
N GLN A 123 -18.65 -4.21 -4.58
CA GLN A 123 -18.24 -2.87 -5.03
C GLN A 123 -17.48 -2.93 -6.35
N ALA A 124 -16.67 -3.96 -6.55
CA ALA A 124 -16.03 -4.24 -7.84
C ALA A 124 -17.09 -4.45 -8.93
N ASP A 125 -18.14 -5.22 -8.66
CA ASP A 125 -19.21 -5.50 -9.61
C ASP A 125 -19.95 -4.22 -10.01
N VAL A 126 -20.31 -3.37 -9.05
CA VAL A 126 -20.93 -2.05 -9.32
C VAL A 126 -20.03 -1.16 -10.17
N ALA A 127 -18.73 -1.09 -9.84
CA ALA A 127 -17.78 -0.31 -10.63
C ALA A 127 -17.69 -0.84 -12.06
N LEU A 128 -17.55 -2.15 -12.26
CA LEU A 128 -17.46 -2.77 -13.58
C LEU A 128 -18.74 -2.57 -14.39
N GLU A 129 -19.92 -2.69 -13.78
CA GLU A 129 -21.21 -2.43 -14.45
C GLU A 129 -21.28 -0.98 -14.97
N LEU A 130 -21.02 0.00 -14.09
CA LEU A 130 -21.07 1.42 -14.44
C LEU A 130 -20.05 1.79 -15.52
N LEU A 131 -18.83 1.27 -15.42
CA LEU A 131 -17.77 1.58 -16.39
C LEU A 131 -18.01 0.88 -17.74
N THR A 132 -18.57 -0.34 -17.74
CA THR A 132 -19.00 -1.02 -18.96
C THR A 132 -20.13 -0.24 -19.64
N ARG A 133 -21.12 0.22 -18.87
CA ARG A 133 -22.20 1.08 -19.37
C ARG A 133 -21.66 2.38 -19.95
N SER A 134 -20.80 3.08 -19.22
CA SER A 134 -20.16 4.32 -19.68
C SER A 134 -19.42 4.13 -21.00
N SER A 135 -18.59 3.08 -21.08
CA SER A 135 -17.85 2.69 -22.29
C SER A 135 -18.79 2.47 -23.48
N ALA A 136 -19.87 1.69 -23.30
CA ALA A 136 -20.82 1.37 -24.36
C ALA A 136 -21.58 2.61 -24.86
N LEU A 137 -22.00 3.50 -23.97
CA LEU A 137 -22.68 4.75 -24.33
C LEU A 137 -21.74 5.70 -25.09
N ALA A 138 -20.49 5.82 -24.64
CA ALA A 138 -19.47 6.65 -25.30
C ALA A 138 -19.17 6.15 -26.73
N THR A 139 -19.07 4.84 -26.94
CA THR A 139 -18.84 4.24 -28.27
C THR A 139 -19.96 4.53 -29.26
N GLN A 140 -21.21 4.67 -28.81
CA GLN A 140 -22.33 5.06 -29.68
C GLN A 140 -22.20 6.49 -30.20
N VAL A 141 -21.54 7.38 -29.45
CA VAL A 141 -21.28 8.78 -29.85
C VAL A 141 -20.07 8.89 -30.76
N MET A 142 -19.06 8.02 -30.60
CA MET A 142 -17.90 7.96 -31.48
C MET A 142 -18.28 7.70 -32.96
N PRO A 143 -17.45 8.10 -33.94
CA PRO A 143 -17.69 7.80 -35.35
C PRO A 143 -17.57 6.29 -35.61
N SER A 144 -18.55 5.70 -36.32
CA SER A 144 -18.50 4.28 -36.72
C SER A 144 -17.28 3.99 -37.60
N GLU A 145 -16.62 2.83 -37.40
CA GLU A 145 -15.53 2.36 -38.28
C GLU A 145 -15.95 2.33 -39.76
N LYS A 146 -17.22 2.02 -40.05
CA LYS A 146 -17.79 2.07 -41.42
C LYS A 146 -17.80 3.49 -42.00
N ASN A 147 -17.92 4.54 -41.18
CA ASN A 147 -17.84 5.94 -41.60
C ASN A 147 -16.39 6.40 -41.81
N ILE A 148 -15.43 5.84 -41.07
CA ILE A 148 -13.99 6.12 -41.23
C ILE A 148 -13.47 5.44 -42.51
N ILE A 149 -13.85 4.18 -42.75
CA ILE A 149 -13.48 3.41 -43.94
C ILE A 149 -14.19 3.94 -45.18
N SER A 150 -15.47 4.35 -45.11
CA SER A 150 -16.15 4.96 -46.27
C SER A 150 -15.65 6.37 -46.59
N ARG A 151 -15.30 7.21 -45.59
CA ARG A 151 -14.54 8.45 -45.83
C ARG A 151 -13.16 8.15 -46.42
N GLY A 152 -12.52 7.06 -45.99
CA GLY A 152 -11.24 6.59 -46.50
C GLY A 152 -11.30 6.14 -47.96
N LEU A 153 -12.25 5.25 -48.32
CA LEU A 153 -12.42 4.67 -49.64
C LEU A 153 -13.02 5.65 -50.66
N ALA A 154 -13.93 6.53 -50.25
CA ALA A 154 -14.48 7.57 -51.13
C ALA A 154 -13.43 8.63 -51.52
N LYS A 155 -12.36 8.81 -50.72
CA LYS A 155 -11.30 9.80 -50.94
C LYS A 155 -9.98 9.23 -51.49
N VAL A 156 -9.88 7.92 -51.77
CA VAL A 156 -8.71 7.31 -52.46
C VAL A 156 -8.46 7.92 -53.85
N PHE A 157 -9.46 8.60 -54.43
CA PHE A 157 -9.36 9.26 -55.74
C PHE A 157 -8.87 10.74 -55.70
N GLN A 158 -8.51 11.31 -54.55
CA GLN A 158 -7.96 12.68 -54.48
C GLN A 158 -6.58 12.73 -53.81
N ARG A 159 -5.59 13.28 -54.53
CA ARG A 159 -4.19 13.46 -54.08
C ARG A 159 -4.06 14.67 -53.12
N LYS A 160 -3.21 14.48 -52.09
CA LYS A 160 -2.91 15.31 -50.90
C LYS A 160 -4.01 15.28 -49.82
N LYS A 161 -3.82 14.38 -48.84
CA LYS A 161 -4.55 14.36 -47.55
C LYS A 161 -4.28 15.67 -46.80
N ASP A 162 -5.31 16.42 -46.47
CA ASP A 162 -5.25 17.42 -45.39
C ASP A 162 -5.42 16.65 -44.06
N PRO A 163 -4.51 16.77 -43.07
CA PRO A 163 -4.65 16.08 -41.78
C PRO A 163 -5.97 16.44 -41.06
N LYS A 164 -6.59 17.57 -41.38
CA LYS A 164 -7.84 18.02 -40.74
C LYS A 164 -9.05 17.14 -41.05
N ASP A 165 -9.03 16.37 -42.13
CA ASP A 165 -10.16 15.55 -42.60
C ASP A 165 -10.50 14.34 -41.70
N HIS A 166 -9.62 14.00 -40.75
CA HIS A 166 -9.79 12.84 -39.86
C HIS A 166 -9.86 13.20 -38.37
N TRP A 167 -9.78 14.49 -38.02
CA TRP A 167 -9.88 14.93 -36.63
C TRP A 167 -11.30 14.75 -36.10
N LEU A 168 -11.37 14.34 -34.84
CA LEU A 168 -12.62 14.24 -34.10
C LEU A 168 -13.17 15.64 -33.85
N ASN A 169 -14.49 15.83 -33.93
CA ASN A 169 -15.04 17.05 -33.35
C ASN A 169 -14.93 17.02 -31.81
N ALA A 170 -15.20 18.13 -31.12
CA ALA A 170 -15.05 18.21 -29.67
C ALA A 170 -15.87 17.14 -28.92
N ALA A 171 -17.10 16.87 -29.36
CA ALA A 171 -17.96 15.87 -28.74
C ALA A 171 -17.47 14.43 -28.97
N GLU A 172 -17.00 14.12 -30.18
CA GLU A 172 -16.39 12.83 -30.51
C GLU A 172 -15.08 12.61 -29.74
N PHE A 173 -14.27 13.66 -29.58
CA PHE A 173 -13.05 13.64 -28.78
C PHE A 173 -13.39 13.34 -27.31
N ARG A 174 -14.34 14.08 -26.72
CA ARG A 174 -14.85 13.85 -25.35
C ARG A 174 -15.40 12.44 -25.16
N ALA A 175 -16.17 11.93 -26.12
CA ALA A 175 -16.70 10.57 -26.07
C ALA A 175 -15.57 9.52 -26.09
N LYS A 176 -14.59 9.66 -26.98
CA LYS A 176 -13.44 8.74 -27.03
C LYS A 176 -12.58 8.80 -25.76
N THR A 177 -12.42 9.99 -25.17
CA THR A 177 -11.77 10.15 -23.87
C THR A 177 -12.54 9.44 -22.76
N THR A 178 -13.87 9.60 -22.72
CA THR A 178 -14.75 8.94 -21.73
C THR A 178 -14.68 7.41 -21.85
N HIS A 179 -14.63 6.89 -23.08
CA HIS A 179 -14.40 5.46 -23.33
C HIS A 179 -13.03 5.01 -22.81
N ALA A 180 -11.96 5.76 -23.11
CA ALA A 180 -10.60 5.45 -22.66
C ALA A 180 -10.51 5.39 -21.12
N GLU A 181 -11.10 6.38 -20.42
CA GLU A 181 -11.11 6.44 -18.96
C GLU A 181 -11.93 5.29 -18.36
N SER A 182 -13.07 4.95 -18.96
CA SER A 182 -13.87 3.82 -18.53
C SER A 182 -13.11 2.50 -18.61
N GLN A 183 -12.35 2.27 -19.70
CA GLN A 183 -11.51 1.08 -19.86
C GLN A 183 -10.31 1.07 -18.91
N ALA A 184 -9.69 2.23 -18.64
CA ALA A 184 -8.61 2.33 -17.66
C ALA A 184 -9.08 1.99 -16.25
N LEU A 185 -10.20 2.55 -15.80
CA LEU A 185 -10.79 2.23 -14.49
C LEU A 185 -11.26 0.77 -14.40
N ARG A 186 -11.77 0.18 -15.50
CA ARG A 186 -12.08 -1.25 -15.56
C ARG A 186 -10.84 -2.10 -15.34
N CYS A 187 -9.74 -1.77 -16.01
CA CYS A 187 -8.46 -2.46 -15.82
C CYS A 187 -8.06 -2.44 -14.34
N PHE A 188 -8.03 -1.28 -13.69
CA PHE A 188 -7.65 -1.20 -12.28
C PHE A 188 -8.61 -1.95 -11.36
N THR A 189 -9.92 -1.89 -11.62
CA THR A 189 -10.92 -2.65 -10.85
C THR A 189 -10.70 -4.17 -10.96
N LEU A 190 -10.44 -4.67 -12.18
CA LEU A 190 -10.19 -6.09 -12.44
C LEU A 190 -8.88 -6.58 -11.80
N VAL A 191 -7.83 -5.75 -11.76
CA VAL A 191 -6.58 -6.09 -11.06
C VAL A 191 -6.81 -6.29 -9.57
N LEU A 192 -7.71 -5.52 -8.94
CA LEU A 192 -8.04 -5.66 -7.52
C LEU A 192 -8.76 -6.98 -7.20
N GLN A 193 -9.36 -7.66 -8.19
CA GLN A 193 -10.06 -8.94 -8.01
C GLN A 193 -9.11 -10.14 -7.85
N GLN A 194 -7.81 -10.01 -8.17
CA GLN A 194 -6.76 -11.01 -7.92
C GLN A 194 -7.02 -12.45 -8.42
N SER A 195 -7.68 -12.62 -9.58
CA SER A 195 -7.85 -13.93 -10.23
C SER A 195 -7.31 -13.95 -11.66
N VAL A 196 -6.88 -15.11 -12.18
CA VAL A 196 -6.34 -15.24 -13.56
C VAL A 196 -7.29 -14.63 -14.60
N PRO A 197 -8.60 -14.97 -14.62
CA PRO A 197 -9.49 -14.45 -15.63
C PRO A 197 -9.64 -12.92 -15.54
N SER A 198 -9.63 -12.37 -14.32
CA SER A 198 -9.72 -10.92 -14.11
C SER A 198 -8.45 -10.21 -14.57
N VAL A 199 -7.27 -10.80 -14.35
CA VAL A 199 -5.99 -10.24 -14.85
C VAL A 199 -5.96 -10.20 -16.38
N LEU A 200 -6.46 -11.23 -17.06
CA LEU A 200 -6.55 -11.24 -18.53
C LEU A 200 -7.51 -10.18 -19.04
N LYS A 201 -8.72 -10.09 -18.46
CA LYS A 201 -9.68 -9.02 -18.77
C LYS A 201 -9.09 -7.64 -18.50
N ALA A 202 -8.27 -7.50 -17.44
CA ALA A 202 -7.59 -6.26 -17.14
C ALA A 202 -6.58 -5.89 -18.23
N GLY A 203 -5.82 -6.85 -18.75
CA GLY A 203 -4.90 -6.66 -19.88
C GLY A 203 -5.61 -6.17 -21.14
N LEU A 204 -6.77 -6.74 -21.46
CA LEU A 204 -7.61 -6.31 -22.59
C LEU A 204 -8.12 -4.87 -22.41
N ALA A 205 -8.69 -4.57 -21.24
CA ALA A 205 -9.17 -3.24 -20.90
C ALA A 205 -8.04 -2.20 -20.93
N LEU A 206 -6.86 -2.55 -20.42
CA LEU A 206 -5.66 -1.72 -20.48
C LEU A 206 -5.24 -1.41 -21.91
N ASN A 207 -5.22 -2.41 -22.78
CA ASN A 207 -4.83 -2.22 -24.17
C ASN A 207 -5.79 -1.27 -24.91
N ARG A 208 -7.11 -1.46 -24.73
CA ARG A 208 -8.15 -0.59 -25.30
C ARG A 208 -8.03 0.85 -24.79
N GLY A 209 -7.93 1.04 -23.47
CA GLY A 209 -7.79 2.35 -22.84
C GLY A 209 -6.51 3.07 -23.27
N ASN A 210 -5.37 2.40 -23.15
CA ASN A 210 -4.06 2.96 -23.53
C ASN A 210 -3.98 3.29 -25.03
N GLY A 211 -4.53 2.43 -25.89
CA GLY A 211 -4.61 2.66 -27.33
C GLY A 211 -5.43 3.92 -27.66
N CYS A 212 -6.57 4.11 -27.00
CA CYS A 212 -7.38 5.31 -27.17
C CYS A 212 -6.65 6.57 -26.69
N TYR A 213 -6.01 6.51 -25.51
CA TYR A 213 -5.22 7.62 -24.98
C TYR A 213 -4.07 8.03 -25.91
N LYS A 214 -3.29 7.08 -26.43
CA LYS A 214 -2.23 7.35 -27.39
C LYS A 214 -2.75 7.99 -28.67
N ALA A 215 -3.89 7.51 -29.20
CA ALA A 215 -4.50 8.08 -30.39
C ALA A 215 -4.96 9.53 -30.16
N LEU A 216 -5.62 9.81 -29.04
CA LEU A 216 -6.08 11.15 -28.67
C LEU A 216 -4.91 12.12 -28.43
N TYR A 217 -3.87 11.67 -27.74
CA TYR A 217 -2.68 12.48 -27.47
C TYR A 217 -1.88 12.77 -28.75
N ALA A 218 -1.81 11.81 -29.68
CA ALA A 218 -1.20 12.02 -30.99
C ALA A 218 -1.98 13.03 -31.84
N GLU A 219 -3.31 12.96 -31.84
CA GLU A 219 -4.17 13.94 -32.50
C GLU A 219 -3.99 15.34 -31.91
N LEU A 220 -3.99 15.48 -30.58
CA LEU A 220 -3.73 16.75 -29.89
C LEU A 220 -2.39 17.35 -30.29
N SER A 221 -1.33 16.54 -30.33
CA SER A 221 0.02 16.97 -30.73
C SER A 221 0.05 17.48 -32.17
N GLN A 222 -0.70 16.85 -33.09
CA GLN A 222 -0.83 17.31 -34.47
C GLN A 222 -1.55 18.65 -34.56
N ARG A 223 -2.67 18.82 -33.86
CA ARG A 223 -3.42 20.08 -33.83
C ARG A 223 -2.55 21.24 -33.32
N GLN A 224 -1.78 21.01 -32.25
CA GLN A 224 -0.84 21.98 -31.70
C GLN A 224 0.26 22.35 -32.71
N ALA A 225 0.85 21.37 -33.40
CA ALA A 225 1.89 21.62 -34.40
C ALA A 225 1.38 22.48 -35.58
N GLU A 226 0.14 22.25 -36.03
CA GLU A 226 -0.46 23.03 -37.12
C GLU A 226 -0.75 24.48 -36.71
N GLN A 227 -1.25 24.70 -35.49
CA GLN A 227 -1.51 26.04 -34.97
C GLN A 227 -0.23 26.89 -34.91
N HIS A 228 0.92 26.27 -34.58
CA HIS A 228 2.22 26.95 -34.48
C HIS A 228 2.98 27.00 -35.83
N GLY A 229 2.75 26.05 -36.74
CA GLY A 229 3.41 25.98 -38.05
C GLY A 229 2.84 26.91 -39.13
N GLY A 230 1.67 27.51 -38.92
CA GLY A 230 1.02 28.44 -39.86
C GLY A 230 1.57 29.88 -39.87
N GLY A 231 2.54 30.21 -39.00
CA GLY A 231 3.04 31.58 -38.80
C GLY A 231 4.21 32.03 -39.68
N GLU A 232 4.91 31.12 -40.36
CA GLU A 232 6.08 31.48 -41.19
C GLU A 232 5.76 31.50 -42.69
N SER A 233 4.93 32.46 -43.12
CA SER A 233 5.01 32.97 -44.51
C SER A 233 4.40 34.37 -44.67
N SER A 234 5.04 35.42 -44.12
CA SER A 234 4.96 36.76 -44.72
C SER A 234 6.04 37.73 -44.20
N GLY A 235 7.13 37.83 -44.97
CA GLY A 235 7.89 39.06 -45.27
C GLY A 235 8.41 39.96 -44.14
N LYS A 236 9.73 39.93 -43.91
CA LYS A 236 10.71 40.88 -44.50
C LYS A 236 12.08 40.71 -43.84
N LYS A 237 13.09 40.50 -44.68
CA LYS A 237 14.51 40.62 -44.32
C LYS A 237 14.77 42.00 -43.72
N HIS A 238 15.23 42.07 -42.48
CA HIS A 238 16.07 43.18 -42.03
C HIS A 238 17.32 42.63 -41.34
N HIS A 239 18.45 42.84 -42.01
CA HIS A 239 19.79 42.62 -41.51
C HIS A 239 20.05 43.40 -40.22
N ARG A 240 20.68 42.75 -39.23
CA ARG A 240 21.73 43.36 -38.39
C ARG A 240 22.59 42.23 -37.80
N ARG A 241 23.62 41.82 -38.55
CA ARG A 241 25.06 42.05 -38.28
C ARG A 241 25.49 41.62 -36.87
N HIS A 242 26.19 40.48 -36.86
CA HIS A 242 27.15 40.09 -35.85
C HIS A 242 28.16 41.23 -35.59
N ALA A 243 28.42 41.48 -34.32
CA ALA A 243 29.66 42.08 -33.84
C ALA A 243 30.14 41.18 -32.69
N GLU A 244 31.27 40.50 -32.93
CA GLU A 244 32.13 40.00 -31.87
C GLU A 244 32.67 41.18 -31.05
N PRO A 245 33.16 40.90 -29.84
CA PRO A 245 34.58 41.20 -29.67
C PRO A 245 35.36 40.08 -28.96
N ASP A 246 36.58 39.88 -29.45
CA ASP A 246 37.69 39.23 -28.77
C ASP A 246 38.08 39.97 -27.47
N ALA A 247 38.48 39.22 -26.44
CA ALA A 247 39.57 39.58 -25.53
C ALA A 247 40.03 38.36 -24.70
N GLU A 248 41.31 38.04 -24.82
CA GLU A 248 42.04 37.08 -23.99
C GLU A 248 42.40 37.62 -22.59
N ALA A 249 42.65 36.66 -21.68
CA ALA A 249 43.65 36.66 -20.59
C ALA A 249 43.23 37.03 -19.14
N ASP A 250 43.35 35.99 -18.30
CA ASP A 250 44.08 35.91 -17.01
C ASP A 250 43.33 36.02 -15.67
N GLY A 251 43.77 35.18 -14.71
CA GLY A 251 43.54 35.35 -13.26
C GLY A 251 42.60 34.36 -12.57
N GLY A 252 43.14 33.49 -11.70
CA GLY A 252 42.39 32.42 -11.01
C GLY A 252 41.55 32.85 -9.79
N GLY A 253 40.84 31.89 -9.18
CA GLY A 253 40.19 32.11 -7.88
C GLY A 253 38.98 31.22 -7.58
N ASN A 254 39.22 30.24 -6.72
CA ASN A 254 38.33 29.38 -5.93
C ASN A 254 36.97 29.97 -5.44
N GLY A 255 35.94 29.12 -5.27
CA GLY A 255 34.79 29.38 -4.36
C GLY A 255 33.42 28.93 -4.88
N GLY A 256 32.72 28.07 -4.12
CA GLY A 256 31.42 27.48 -4.48
C GLY A 256 30.19 28.39 -4.32
N SER A 257 29.05 27.93 -4.85
CA SER A 257 27.69 28.41 -4.56
C SER A 257 26.72 27.34 -5.08
N GLU A 258 25.96 26.64 -4.22
CA GLU A 258 24.64 27.04 -3.71
C GLU A 258 23.68 27.50 -4.82
N LEU A 259 22.73 26.63 -5.15
CA LEU A 259 21.54 26.91 -5.94
C LEU A 259 20.36 27.11 -4.99
N SER A 260 19.99 28.37 -4.73
CA SER A 260 18.68 28.74 -4.22
C SER A 260 17.75 29.08 -5.40
N PRO A 261 16.48 28.63 -5.43
CA PRO A 261 15.47 29.22 -6.29
C PRO A 261 14.73 30.35 -5.57
N GLY A 262 14.63 31.49 -6.26
CA GLY A 262 13.99 32.71 -5.78
C GLY A 262 12.48 32.61 -5.62
N SER A 263 12.00 33.37 -4.64
CA SER A 263 10.62 33.73 -4.36
C SER A 263 10.10 34.83 -5.30
N ALA A 264 8.90 34.62 -5.86
CA ALA A 264 7.79 35.60 -5.99
C ALA A 264 6.88 35.26 -7.19
N ASP A 265 5.60 34.98 -6.92
CA ASP A 265 4.44 35.66 -7.52
C ASP A 265 3.15 34.89 -7.22
N SER A 266 2.35 35.42 -6.29
CA SER A 266 1.14 34.81 -5.72
C SER A 266 -0.17 35.24 -6.41
N GLU A 267 -0.13 35.95 -7.54
CA GLU A 267 -1.37 36.49 -8.17
C GLU A 267 -1.61 36.02 -9.62
N ARG A 268 -0.87 35.03 -10.12
CA ARG A 268 -0.93 34.60 -11.54
C ARG A 268 -1.83 33.41 -11.87
N GLY A 269 -2.46 32.75 -10.90
CA GLY A 269 -3.18 31.48 -11.11
C GLY A 269 -4.40 31.58 -12.04
N HIS A 270 -5.28 32.57 -11.84
CA HIS A 270 -6.54 32.65 -12.60
C HIS A 270 -6.38 33.09 -14.07
N GLY A 271 -5.36 33.89 -14.38
CA GLY A 271 -5.13 34.37 -15.75
C GLY A 271 -4.57 33.31 -16.70
N VAL A 272 -3.85 32.32 -16.17
CA VAL A 272 -3.20 31.27 -16.96
C VAL A 272 -4.20 30.20 -17.41
N SER A 273 -5.10 29.76 -16.50
CA SER A 273 -6.15 28.77 -16.82
C SER A 273 -7.13 29.26 -17.90
N SER A 274 -7.50 30.55 -17.85
CA SER A 274 -8.38 31.15 -18.87
C SER A 274 -7.72 31.27 -20.25
N ALA A 275 -6.41 31.56 -20.30
CA ALA A 275 -5.67 31.67 -21.56
C ALA A 275 -5.41 30.28 -22.18
N GLU A 276 -5.12 29.28 -21.36
CA GLU A 276 -4.98 27.88 -21.78
C GLU A 276 -6.30 27.33 -22.32
N SER A 277 -7.42 27.56 -21.61
CA SER A 277 -8.76 27.15 -22.09
C SER A 277 -9.08 27.76 -23.46
N ALA A 278 -8.79 29.05 -23.67
CA ALA A 278 -8.99 29.70 -24.97
C ALA A 278 -8.07 29.12 -26.07
N ALA A 279 -6.84 28.74 -25.73
CA ALA A 279 -5.93 28.09 -26.66
C ALA A 279 -6.43 26.70 -27.08
N LEU A 280 -6.98 25.91 -26.15
CA LEU A 280 -7.58 24.60 -26.44
C LEU A 280 -8.87 24.72 -27.26
N GLU A 281 -9.71 25.73 -26.98
CA GLU A 281 -10.90 26.02 -27.79
C GLU A 281 -10.52 26.34 -29.24
N ASN A 282 -9.41 27.07 -29.48
CA ASN A 282 -8.88 27.30 -30.83
C ASN A 282 -8.42 26.02 -31.53
N LEU A 283 -8.02 24.99 -30.77
CA LEU A 283 -7.72 23.66 -31.28
C LEU A 283 -8.98 22.81 -31.51
N GLY A 284 -10.17 23.29 -31.14
CA GLY A 284 -11.43 22.57 -31.31
C GLY A 284 -11.61 21.39 -30.34
N VAL A 285 -10.97 21.45 -29.17
CA VAL A 285 -11.10 20.46 -28.08
C VAL A 285 -11.41 21.16 -26.77
N ASP A 286 -12.11 20.48 -25.85
CA ASP A 286 -12.38 21.00 -24.51
C ASP A 286 -11.24 20.68 -23.53
N ARG A 287 -11.11 21.53 -22.52
CA ARG A 287 -10.06 21.47 -21.51
C ARG A 287 -10.08 20.17 -20.70
N ASN A 288 -11.26 19.71 -20.28
CA ASN A 288 -11.39 18.55 -19.41
C ASN A 288 -10.98 17.27 -20.14
N SER A 289 -11.41 17.09 -21.39
CA SER A 289 -11.00 15.94 -22.20
C SER A 289 -9.49 15.91 -22.42
N VAL A 290 -8.85 17.06 -22.68
CA VAL A 290 -7.39 17.12 -22.87
C VAL A 290 -6.64 16.66 -21.64
N HIS A 291 -6.94 17.22 -20.47
CA HIS A 291 -6.21 16.86 -19.25
C HIS A 291 -6.62 15.49 -18.68
N CYS A 292 -7.80 14.96 -19.06
CA CYS A 292 -8.15 13.57 -18.83
C CYS A 292 -7.26 12.63 -19.65
N VAL A 293 -6.96 12.97 -20.91
CA VAL A 293 -6.01 12.20 -21.73
C VAL A 293 -4.61 12.24 -21.13
N GLU A 294 -4.14 13.41 -20.69
CA GLU A 294 -2.84 13.53 -20.01
C GLU A 294 -2.81 12.71 -18.72
N PHE A 295 -3.83 12.81 -17.88
CA PHE A 295 -3.90 12.04 -16.64
C PHE A 295 -3.91 10.54 -16.89
N GLY A 296 -4.81 10.04 -17.75
CA GLY A 296 -4.96 8.61 -18.00
C GLY A 296 -3.70 8.00 -18.63
N LEU A 297 -3.13 8.65 -19.65
CA LEU A 297 -1.86 8.23 -20.25
C LEU A 297 -0.71 8.31 -19.23
N GLY A 298 -0.68 9.37 -18.43
CA GLY A 298 0.33 9.58 -17.40
C GLY A 298 0.29 8.52 -16.31
N ALA A 299 -0.89 8.26 -15.75
CA ALA A 299 -1.14 7.27 -14.71
C ALA A 299 -0.79 5.85 -15.18
N ILE A 300 -1.20 5.47 -16.39
CA ILE A 300 -0.83 4.17 -16.99
C ILE A 300 0.68 4.05 -17.12
N ASN A 301 1.36 5.06 -17.68
CA ASN A 301 2.81 5.05 -17.83
C ASN A 301 3.54 4.91 -16.48
N VAL A 302 3.11 5.66 -15.46
CA VAL A 302 3.66 5.57 -14.10
C VAL A 302 3.43 4.17 -13.52
N ALA A 303 2.20 3.65 -13.58
CA ALA A 303 1.85 2.34 -13.04
C ALA A 303 2.69 1.23 -13.69
N LEU A 304 2.76 1.19 -15.02
CA LEU A 304 3.58 0.24 -15.79
C LEU A 304 5.06 0.33 -15.44
N SER A 305 5.56 1.55 -15.20
CA SER A 305 6.98 1.77 -14.86
C SER A 305 7.37 1.20 -13.51
N ILE A 306 6.42 0.94 -12.61
CA ILE A 306 6.64 0.42 -11.26
C ILE A 306 6.45 -1.10 -11.21
N LEU A 307 5.82 -1.72 -12.22
CA LEU A 307 5.61 -3.17 -12.22
C LEU A 307 6.93 -3.97 -12.25
N PRO A 308 6.95 -5.18 -11.66
CA PRO A 308 8.06 -6.13 -11.78
C PRO A 308 8.45 -6.41 -13.24
N SER A 309 9.73 -6.68 -13.49
CA SER A 309 10.30 -6.80 -14.85
C SER A 309 9.65 -7.91 -15.68
N ASN A 310 9.29 -9.02 -15.05
CA ASN A 310 8.55 -10.14 -15.63
C ASN A 310 7.15 -9.70 -16.11
N VAL A 311 6.38 -9.00 -15.27
CA VAL A 311 5.05 -8.48 -15.63
C VAL A 311 5.18 -7.45 -16.75
N ARG A 312 6.17 -6.57 -16.66
CA ARG A 312 6.45 -5.58 -17.71
C ARG A 312 6.79 -6.24 -19.04
N THR A 313 7.56 -7.32 -19.04
CA THR A 313 7.93 -8.05 -20.25
C THR A 313 6.70 -8.66 -20.92
N LEU A 314 5.77 -9.22 -20.14
CA LEU A 314 4.49 -9.72 -20.63
C LEU A 314 3.63 -8.59 -21.21
N LEU A 315 3.53 -7.46 -20.52
CA LEU A 315 2.74 -6.32 -21.01
C LEU A 315 3.33 -5.70 -22.30
N ARG A 316 4.67 -5.70 -22.43
CA ARG A 316 5.34 -5.28 -23.66
C ARG A 316 5.00 -6.17 -24.85
N PHE A 317 4.87 -7.48 -24.61
CA PHE A 317 4.47 -8.43 -25.65
C PHE A 317 3.08 -8.09 -26.24
N ILE A 318 2.14 -7.62 -25.41
CA ILE A 318 0.82 -7.15 -25.86
C ILE A 318 0.82 -5.65 -26.29
N GLY A 319 1.98 -5.04 -26.49
CA GLY A 319 2.13 -3.69 -27.05
C GLY A 319 2.06 -2.52 -26.04
N VAL A 320 2.15 -2.82 -24.74
CA VAL A 320 2.06 -1.83 -23.66
C VAL A 320 3.39 -1.71 -22.92
N ASP A 321 4.01 -0.53 -22.95
CA ASP A 321 5.21 -0.20 -22.16
C ASP A 321 5.00 1.14 -21.44
N GLY A 322 5.71 1.33 -20.32
CA GLY A 322 5.58 2.51 -19.46
C GLY A 322 6.83 3.38 -19.45
N ASP A 323 6.67 4.67 -19.74
CA ASP A 323 7.69 5.69 -19.54
C ASP A 323 7.39 6.51 -18.29
N ARG A 324 8.21 6.33 -17.24
CA ARG A 324 8.01 7.02 -15.96
C ARG A 324 8.10 8.55 -16.10
N GLU A 325 9.09 9.06 -16.84
CA GLU A 325 9.38 10.49 -16.87
C GLU A 325 8.27 11.23 -17.60
N GLU A 326 7.88 10.73 -18.78
CA GLU A 326 6.73 11.27 -19.50
C GLU A 326 5.44 11.06 -18.70
N GLY A 327 5.29 9.91 -18.05
CA GLY A 327 4.15 9.61 -17.20
C GLY A 327 3.95 10.64 -16.09
N LEU A 328 4.99 10.91 -15.31
CA LEU A 328 4.97 11.92 -14.24
C LEU A 328 4.72 13.32 -14.79
N LYS A 329 5.34 13.69 -15.90
CA LYS A 329 5.14 14.98 -16.55
C LYS A 329 3.69 15.21 -16.96
N LEU A 330 3.02 14.21 -17.52
CA LEU A 330 1.61 14.30 -17.91
C LEU A 330 0.68 14.39 -16.69
N VAL A 331 0.92 13.61 -15.64
CA VAL A 331 0.14 13.70 -14.39
C VAL A 331 0.31 15.08 -13.75
N TRP A 332 1.51 15.66 -13.75
CA TRP A 332 1.75 17.01 -13.26
C TRP A 332 1.03 18.08 -14.08
N ARG A 333 0.97 17.95 -15.41
CA ARG A 333 0.18 18.88 -16.24
C ARG A 333 -1.30 18.84 -15.88
N CYS A 334 -1.88 17.65 -15.75
CA CYS A 334 -3.26 17.51 -15.28
C CYS A 334 -3.45 18.12 -13.88
N PHE A 335 -2.55 17.85 -12.93
CA PHE A 335 -2.62 18.44 -11.61
C PHE A 335 -2.62 19.99 -11.66
N LYS A 336 -1.80 20.61 -12.52
CA LYS A 336 -1.73 22.08 -12.66
C LYS A 336 -2.84 22.72 -13.48
N SER A 337 -3.69 21.94 -14.14
CA SER A 337 -4.69 22.45 -15.10
C SER A 337 -5.99 23.00 -14.51
N ASP A 338 -6.25 22.79 -13.22
CA ASP A 338 -7.55 23.07 -12.57
C ASP A 338 -8.76 22.34 -13.22
N SER A 339 -8.52 21.22 -13.92
CA SER A 339 -9.56 20.43 -14.60
C SER A 339 -10.24 19.40 -13.68
N LEU A 340 -11.24 18.68 -14.19
CA LEU A 340 -11.97 17.61 -13.48
C LEU A 340 -11.06 16.63 -12.72
N LEU A 341 -9.95 16.21 -13.35
CA LEU A 341 -9.05 15.21 -12.77
C LEU A 341 -7.83 15.82 -12.07
N SER A 342 -7.69 17.15 -12.06
CA SER A 342 -6.65 17.85 -11.29
C SER A 342 -6.56 17.37 -9.84
N PRO A 343 -7.68 17.20 -9.09
CA PRO A 343 -7.58 16.77 -7.71
C PRO A 343 -7.28 15.27 -7.52
N PHE A 344 -7.67 14.44 -8.49
CA PHE A 344 -7.26 13.03 -8.52
C PHE A 344 -5.78 12.88 -8.89
N ALA A 345 -5.25 13.75 -9.77
CA ALA A 345 -3.84 13.76 -10.17
C ALA A 345 -2.91 14.08 -8.98
N SER A 346 -3.23 15.07 -8.15
CA SER A 346 -2.45 15.30 -6.92
C SER A 346 -2.57 14.16 -5.92
N ALA A 347 -3.77 13.61 -5.73
CA ALA A 347 -3.97 12.46 -4.85
C ALA A 347 -3.15 11.24 -5.32
N LEU A 348 -3.09 10.98 -6.64
CA LEU A 348 -2.25 9.93 -7.23
C LEU A 348 -0.76 10.18 -6.98
N LEU A 349 -0.27 11.42 -7.20
CA LEU A 349 1.13 11.77 -6.95
C LEU A 349 1.49 11.64 -5.46
N LEU A 350 0.65 12.14 -4.56
CA LEU A 350 0.87 11.99 -3.11
C LEU A 350 0.82 10.53 -2.68
N THR A 351 -0.08 9.72 -3.25
CA THR A 351 -0.13 8.28 -2.99
C THR A 351 1.13 7.59 -3.47
N LEU A 352 1.60 7.90 -4.69
CA LEU A 352 2.85 7.37 -5.25
C LEU A 352 4.04 7.71 -4.35
N TYR A 353 4.17 8.98 -3.96
CA TYR A 353 5.32 9.48 -3.21
C TYR A 353 5.22 9.24 -1.69
N GLY A 354 4.04 8.94 -1.15
CA GLY A 354 3.86 8.58 0.26
C GLY A 354 3.83 7.06 0.49
N MET A 355 3.07 6.29 -0.28
CA MET A 355 2.82 4.88 0.04
C MET A 355 3.97 3.94 -0.36
N LEU A 356 4.67 4.22 -1.47
CA LEU A 356 5.80 3.38 -1.90
C LEU A 356 7.00 3.44 -0.93
N PRO A 357 7.51 4.62 -0.50
CA PRO A 357 8.58 4.67 0.48
C PRO A 357 8.16 4.14 1.85
N SER A 358 6.86 4.14 2.21
CA SER A 358 6.37 3.43 3.39
C SER A 358 6.61 1.92 3.34
N SER A 359 6.68 1.33 2.15
CA SER A 359 6.94 -0.11 1.98
C SER A 359 8.43 -0.44 1.97
N SER A 360 9.29 0.44 1.43
CA SER A 360 10.73 0.20 1.25
C SER A 360 11.56 1.45 1.54
N ALA A 361 12.47 1.35 2.51
CA ALA A 361 13.33 2.45 2.94
C ALA A 361 14.28 2.96 1.85
N PHE A 362 14.61 2.12 0.85
CA PHE A 362 15.42 2.49 -0.32
C PHE A 362 14.84 3.70 -1.08
N LEU A 363 13.52 3.86 -1.09
CA LEU A 363 12.85 4.93 -1.84
C LEU A 363 12.81 6.26 -1.09
N VAL A 364 13.03 6.28 0.23
CA VAL A 364 12.76 7.47 1.07
C VAL A 364 13.53 8.69 0.57
N ASN A 365 14.84 8.54 0.33
CA ASN A 365 15.70 9.64 -0.07
C ASN A 365 15.33 10.23 -1.45
N SER A 366 14.82 9.41 -2.37
CA SER A 366 14.44 9.85 -3.72
C SER A 366 12.99 10.32 -3.83
N TYR A 367 12.09 9.82 -2.97
CA TYR A 367 10.65 10.08 -3.05
C TYR A 367 10.18 11.18 -2.10
N LEU A 368 10.79 11.31 -0.92
CA LEU A 368 10.34 12.28 0.09
C LEU A 368 10.41 13.73 -0.42
N PRO A 369 11.49 14.20 -1.09
CA PRO A 369 11.52 15.55 -1.66
C PRO A 369 10.40 15.80 -2.68
N CYS A 370 10.07 14.80 -3.49
CA CYS A 370 8.95 14.87 -4.44
C CYS A 370 7.60 14.92 -3.70
N ALA A 371 7.44 14.14 -2.63
CA ALA A 371 6.24 14.17 -1.78
C ALA A 371 6.02 15.58 -1.20
N GLU A 372 7.09 16.22 -0.70
CA GLU A 372 7.03 17.56 -0.13
C GLU A 372 6.67 18.63 -1.18
N GLU A 373 7.21 18.52 -2.39
CA GLU A 373 6.86 19.41 -3.50
C GLU A 373 5.38 19.27 -3.88
N VAL A 374 4.90 18.04 -4.12
CA VAL A 374 3.49 17.77 -4.46
C VAL A 374 2.59 18.27 -3.33
N ARG A 375 2.93 17.97 -2.07
CA ARG A 375 2.21 18.40 -0.88
C ARG A 375 2.09 19.93 -0.83
N ARG A 376 3.20 20.64 -0.97
CA ARG A 376 3.23 22.12 -0.94
C ARG A 376 2.34 22.69 -2.03
N GLU A 377 2.34 22.11 -3.23
CA GLU A 377 1.53 22.60 -4.33
C GLU A 377 0.04 22.25 -4.17
N ALA A 378 -0.29 21.05 -3.69
CA ALA A 378 -1.68 20.59 -3.56
C ALA A 378 -2.42 21.38 -2.48
N LEU A 379 -1.77 21.59 -1.34
CA LEU A 379 -2.37 22.26 -0.18
C LEU A 379 -2.49 23.79 -0.33
N LYS A 380 -2.09 24.37 -1.48
CA LYS A 380 -2.40 25.78 -1.82
C LYS A 380 -3.90 25.99 -2.08
N LYS A 381 -4.60 24.97 -2.59
CA LYS A 381 -6.03 25.03 -2.88
C LYS A 381 -6.84 24.61 -1.67
N GLU A 382 -7.83 25.41 -1.29
CA GLU A 382 -8.65 25.14 -0.10
C GLU A 382 -9.44 23.82 -0.21
N SER A 383 -10.02 23.54 -1.39
CA SER A 383 -10.73 22.29 -1.67
C SER A 383 -9.88 21.04 -1.46
N MET A 384 -8.56 21.17 -1.59
CA MET A 384 -7.60 20.08 -1.41
C MET A 384 -7.12 20.02 0.03
N ARG A 385 -6.89 21.17 0.67
CA ARG A 385 -6.47 21.25 2.06
C ARG A 385 -7.45 20.58 3.01
N GLU A 386 -8.74 20.72 2.77
CA GLU A 386 -9.80 20.15 3.60
C GLU A 386 -10.31 18.79 3.09
N SER A 387 -9.76 18.28 1.98
CA SER A 387 -10.12 16.96 1.47
C SER A 387 -9.55 15.87 2.37
N ILE A 388 -10.40 14.93 2.79
CA ILE A 388 -10.00 13.77 3.61
C ILE A 388 -8.85 12.96 3.00
N LEU A 389 -8.83 12.78 1.67
CA LEU A 389 -7.74 12.06 1.00
C LEU A 389 -6.40 12.79 1.15
N HIS A 390 -6.41 14.11 1.00
CA HIS A 390 -5.21 14.93 1.10
C HIS A 390 -4.75 15.13 2.55
N LEU A 391 -5.68 15.30 3.49
CA LEU A 391 -5.40 15.36 4.93
C LEU A 391 -4.76 14.06 5.43
N TRP A 392 -5.32 12.91 5.02
CA TRP A 392 -4.74 11.60 5.34
C TRP A 392 -3.33 11.45 4.76
N LEU A 393 -3.13 11.76 3.47
CA LEU A 393 -1.83 11.67 2.82
C LEU A 393 -0.81 12.66 3.43
N ASP A 394 -1.23 13.85 3.84
CA ASP A 394 -0.35 14.80 4.53
C ASP A 394 0.12 14.28 5.89
N GLY A 395 -0.80 13.72 6.69
CA GLY A 395 -0.44 13.05 7.94
C GLY A 395 0.52 11.87 7.72
N HIS A 396 0.24 11.03 6.72
CA HIS A 396 1.09 9.90 6.36
C HIS A 396 2.50 10.34 5.92
N ILE A 397 2.59 11.35 5.06
CA ILE A 397 3.88 11.92 4.59
C ILE A 397 4.63 12.55 5.75
N GLU A 398 3.94 13.17 6.71
CA GLU A 398 4.60 13.71 7.91
C GLU A 398 5.19 12.60 8.80
N ARG A 399 4.58 11.41 8.87
CA ARG A 399 5.24 10.28 9.55
C ARG A 399 6.52 9.85 8.82
N LEU A 400 6.55 9.92 7.48
CA LEU A 400 7.76 9.60 6.71
C LEU A 400 8.92 10.57 6.95
N THR A 401 8.65 11.82 7.36
CA THR A 401 9.70 12.75 7.82
C THR A 401 10.18 12.44 9.24
N ARG A 402 9.63 11.39 9.88
CA ARG A 402 9.85 11.00 11.28
C ARG A 402 9.35 12.03 12.29
N ASN A 403 8.40 12.87 11.90
CA ASN A 403 7.73 13.80 12.81
C ASN A 403 6.35 13.23 13.22
N VAL A 404 6.38 12.22 14.07
CA VAL A 404 5.20 11.41 14.40
C VAL A 404 4.16 12.21 15.17
N GLU A 405 4.58 13.12 16.05
CA GLU A 405 3.70 13.99 16.83
C GLU A 405 2.91 14.96 15.93
N LEU A 406 3.56 15.52 14.90
CA LEU A 406 2.85 16.33 13.91
C LEU A 406 1.95 15.47 13.01
N SER A 407 2.38 14.25 12.67
CA SER A 407 1.53 13.28 11.98
C SER A 407 0.26 12.95 12.78
N ILE A 408 0.37 12.74 14.10
CA ILE A 408 -0.78 12.54 15.01
C ILE A 408 -1.75 13.71 14.90
N THR A 409 -1.24 14.94 14.97
CA THR A 409 -2.06 16.16 14.89
C THR A 409 -2.81 16.25 13.55
N LYS A 410 -2.11 15.99 12.43
CA LYS A 410 -2.71 16.00 11.09
C LYS A 410 -3.75 14.90 10.90
N LEU A 411 -3.49 13.69 11.38
CA LEU A 411 -4.45 12.59 11.30
C LEU A 411 -5.64 12.78 12.25
N ASN A 412 -5.48 13.46 13.39
CA ASN A 412 -6.62 13.87 14.22
C ASN A 412 -7.54 14.83 13.46
N ARG A 413 -6.97 15.82 12.75
CA ARG A 413 -7.76 16.70 11.86
C ARG A 413 -8.46 15.90 10.75
N CYS A 414 -7.80 14.92 10.18
CA CYS A 414 -8.40 14.01 9.20
C CYS A 414 -9.59 13.24 9.79
N LEU A 415 -9.45 12.72 11.02
CA LEU A 415 -10.52 12.01 11.73
C LEU A 415 -11.71 12.91 12.07
N GLU A 416 -11.50 14.18 12.42
CA GLU A 416 -12.58 15.15 12.62
C GLU A 416 -13.44 15.29 11.36
N VAL A 417 -12.79 15.44 10.20
CA VAL A 417 -13.48 15.52 8.89
C VAL A 417 -14.17 14.20 8.54
N ALA A 418 -13.49 13.07 8.78
CA ALA A 418 -14.01 11.73 8.54
C ALA A 418 -15.22 11.37 9.40
N SER A 419 -15.40 12.06 10.53
CA SER A 419 -16.50 11.84 11.46
C SER A 419 -17.84 12.45 10.99
N ASN A 420 -17.88 13.09 9.82
CA ASN A 420 -19.10 13.63 9.25
C ASN A 420 -20.14 12.50 9.01
N PRO A 421 -21.37 12.61 9.56
CA PRO A 421 -22.41 11.57 9.40
C PRO A 421 -22.75 11.23 7.94
N GLN A 422 -22.75 12.22 7.04
CA GLN A 422 -23.00 11.99 5.61
C GLN A 422 -21.87 11.15 4.98
N LEU A 423 -20.62 11.43 5.33
CA LEU A 423 -19.47 10.66 4.86
C LEU A 423 -19.50 9.25 5.41
N LEU A 424 -19.77 9.07 6.71
CA LEU A 424 -19.84 7.76 7.34
C LEU A 424 -21.00 6.89 6.81
N ALA A 425 -22.11 7.50 6.40
CA ALA A 425 -23.21 6.79 5.76
C ALA A 425 -22.86 6.36 4.33
N ALA A 426 -22.14 7.19 3.58
CA ALA A 426 -21.88 6.96 2.15
C ALA A 426 -20.59 6.17 1.88
N MET A 427 -19.51 6.44 2.62
CA MET A 427 -18.18 5.86 2.41
C MET A 427 -17.35 5.81 3.72
N PRO A 428 -17.76 5.00 4.71
CA PRO A 428 -17.05 4.88 5.99
C PRO A 428 -15.60 4.37 5.86
N GLN A 429 -15.26 3.76 4.72
CA GLN A 429 -13.90 3.28 4.44
C GLN A 429 -12.87 4.40 4.48
N LEU A 430 -13.24 5.64 4.13
CA LEU A 430 -12.33 6.78 4.22
C LEU A 430 -11.89 7.07 5.68
N ARG A 431 -12.81 6.92 6.64
CA ARG A 431 -12.47 6.98 8.07
C ARG A 431 -11.55 5.82 8.45
N ASP A 432 -11.85 4.61 8.00
CA ASP A 432 -11.08 3.42 8.37
C ASP A 432 -9.60 3.55 7.95
N PHE A 433 -9.28 4.20 6.82
CA PHE A 433 -7.89 4.51 6.47
C PHE A 433 -7.21 5.46 7.46
N ALA A 434 -7.89 6.54 7.87
CA ALA A 434 -7.34 7.47 8.85
C ALA A 434 -7.11 6.79 10.21
N VAL A 435 -8.05 5.95 10.65
CA VAL A 435 -7.91 5.17 11.90
C VAL A 435 -6.79 4.12 11.78
N TYR A 436 -6.70 3.45 10.62
CA TYR A 436 -5.64 2.48 10.34
C TYR A 436 -4.26 3.13 10.32
N ASP A 437 -4.12 4.33 9.77
CA ASP A 437 -2.83 5.00 9.76
C ASP A 437 -2.45 5.57 11.13
N GLN A 438 -3.44 6.00 11.92
CA GLN A 438 -3.22 6.63 13.23
C GLN A 438 -2.78 5.64 14.33
N TRP A 439 -3.17 4.36 14.27
CA TRP A 439 -2.71 3.40 15.29
C TRP A 439 -1.19 3.20 15.23
N PHE A 440 -0.57 3.29 14.04
CA PHE A 440 0.89 3.24 13.91
C PHE A 440 1.54 4.40 14.65
N ASN A 441 1.02 5.62 14.46
CA ASN A 441 1.54 6.79 15.15
C ASN A 441 1.52 6.59 16.66
N TYR A 442 0.36 6.21 17.23
CA TYR A 442 0.24 5.95 18.66
C TYR A 442 1.14 4.81 19.13
N ALA A 443 1.29 3.74 18.35
CA ALA A 443 2.21 2.65 18.68
C ALA A 443 3.69 3.08 18.69
N ILE A 444 4.12 3.94 17.75
CA ILE A 444 5.50 4.47 17.70
C ILE A 444 5.82 5.33 18.93
N VAL A 445 4.85 6.11 19.41
CA VAL A 445 5.01 6.94 20.63
C VAL A 445 4.57 6.22 21.90
N HIS A 446 4.35 4.90 21.84
CA HIS A 446 3.96 4.03 22.96
C HIS A 446 2.66 4.44 23.68
N GLN A 447 1.75 5.09 22.96
CA GLN A 447 0.37 5.34 23.41
C GLN A 447 -0.50 4.11 23.16
N TRP A 448 -0.15 2.98 23.79
CA TRP A 448 -0.75 1.67 23.55
C TRP A 448 -2.26 1.64 23.75
N LYS A 449 -2.77 2.40 24.73
CA LYS A 449 -4.20 2.49 25.02
C LYS A 449 -4.96 3.09 23.84
N ARG A 450 -4.50 4.22 23.30
CA ARG A 450 -5.06 4.86 22.10
C ARG A 450 -4.88 4.00 20.85
N ALA A 451 -3.71 3.38 20.67
CA ALA A 451 -3.49 2.42 19.58
C ALA A 451 -4.52 1.27 19.62
N SER A 452 -4.80 0.75 20.82
CA SER A 452 -5.80 -0.30 21.03
C SER A 452 -7.22 0.17 20.67
N ARG A 453 -7.58 1.44 20.95
CA ARG A 453 -8.88 2.01 20.56
C ARG A 453 -9.04 2.14 19.05
N CYS A 454 -8.00 2.57 18.33
CA CYS A 454 -8.03 2.60 16.87
C CYS A 454 -8.29 1.19 16.30
N LEU A 455 -7.61 0.19 16.83
CA LEU A 455 -7.78 -1.22 16.41
C LEU A 455 -9.16 -1.78 16.81
N GLU A 456 -9.70 -1.35 17.95
CA GLU A 456 -11.05 -1.69 18.40
C GLU A 456 -12.14 -1.09 17.50
N ILE A 457 -11.96 0.15 17.05
CA ILE A 457 -12.84 0.77 16.06
C ILE A 457 -12.82 -0.06 14.78
N LEU A 458 -11.62 -0.31 14.23
CA LEU A 458 -11.46 -1.10 13.00
C LEU A 458 -12.07 -2.51 13.11
N SER A 459 -11.86 -3.20 14.23
CA SER A 459 -12.43 -4.55 14.43
C SER A 459 -13.96 -4.56 14.54
N LYS A 460 -14.59 -3.41 14.83
CA LYS A 460 -16.06 -3.29 14.91
C LYS A 460 -16.68 -2.71 13.66
N THR A 461 -15.98 -1.84 12.93
CA THR A 461 -16.54 -1.09 11.80
C THR A 461 -16.07 -1.59 10.44
N SER A 462 -14.86 -2.14 10.35
CA SER A 462 -14.31 -2.64 9.09
C SER A 462 -14.77 -4.06 8.79
N LYS A 463 -14.98 -4.36 7.51
CA LYS A 463 -15.24 -5.72 7.02
C LYS A 463 -13.97 -6.52 6.72
N TRP A 464 -12.80 -5.93 6.93
CA TRP A 464 -11.50 -6.50 6.54
C TRP A 464 -10.65 -6.87 7.74
N ALA A 465 -9.80 -7.90 7.57
CA ALA A 465 -8.70 -8.23 8.48
C ALA A 465 -9.09 -8.24 9.98
N ASN A 466 -10.30 -8.69 10.31
CA ASN A 466 -10.86 -8.59 11.66
C ASN A 466 -9.98 -9.32 12.70
N ALA A 467 -9.53 -10.52 12.33
CA ALA A 467 -8.61 -11.32 13.13
C ALA A 467 -7.31 -10.57 13.42
N VAL A 468 -6.79 -9.86 12.42
CA VAL A 468 -5.56 -9.06 12.52
C VAL A 468 -5.78 -7.88 13.46
N TYR A 469 -6.88 -7.15 13.34
CA TYR A 469 -7.16 -6.03 14.25
C TYR A 469 -7.33 -6.49 15.69
N GLN A 470 -8.07 -7.57 15.94
CA GLN A 470 -8.23 -8.16 17.27
C GLN A 470 -6.89 -8.66 17.85
N TYR A 471 -6.10 -9.36 17.04
CA TYR A 471 -4.77 -9.83 17.44
C TYR A 471 -3.83 -8.67 17.80
N ILE A 472 -3.73 -7.65 16.95
CA ILE A 472 -2.85 -6.49 17.21
C ILE A 472 -3.37 -5.69 18.40
N GLN A 473 -4.69 -5.56 18.57
CA GLN A 473 -5.27 -4.92 19.75
C GLN A 473 -4.82 -5.63 21.04
N ALA A 474 -4.87 -6.96 21.08
CA ALA A 474 -4.36 -7.74 22.19
C ALA A 474 -2.86 -7.51 22.41
N CYS A 475 -2.06 -7.46 21.33
CA CYS A 475 -0.63 -7.14 21.43
C CYS A 475 -0.37 -5.76 22.06
N CYS A 476 -1.14 -4.73 21.69
CA CYS A 476 -1.01 -3.40 22.30
C CYS A 476 -1.36 -3.42 23.79
N LEU A 477 -2.41 -4.16 24.18
CA LEU A 477 -2.79 -4.29 25.59
C LEU A 477 -1.75 -5.09 26.40
N GLU A 478 -1.11 -6.10 25.81
CA GLU A 478 0.03 -6.76 26.46
C GLU A 478 1.19 -5.79 26.69
N MET A 479 1.51 -4.92 25.72
CA MET A 479 2.56 -3.90 25.93
C MET A 479 2.25 -2.99 27.12
N LEU A 480 0.97 -2.62 27.31
CA LEU A 480 0.53 -1.85 28.47
C LEU A 480 0.74 -2.61 29.80
N GLU A 481 0.44 -3.91 29.84
CA GLU A 481 0.71 -4.74 31.03
C GLU A 481 2.21 -4.85 31.33
N ILE A 482 3.04 -5.01 30.29
CA ILE A 482 4.49 -5.13 30.41
C ILE A 482 5.10 -3.80 30.89
N GLU A 483 4.71 -2.66 30.33
CA GLU A 483 5.19 -1.35 30.78
C GLU A 483 4.83 -1.09 32.25
N SER A 484 3.61 -1.43 32.65
CA SER A 484 3.17 -1.36 34.05
C SER A 484 3.98 -2.29 34.96
N ALA A 485 4.26 -3.52 34.52
CA ALA A 485 5.06 -4.48 35.28
C ALA A 485 6.52 -4.04 35.44
N ASP A 486 7.08 -3.39 34.43
CA ASP A 486 8.46 -2.87 34.43
C ASP A 486 8.59 -1.54 35.19
N GLY A 487 7.47 -0.92 35.61
CA GLY A 487 7.47 0.38 36.28
C GLY A 487 7.86 1.53 35.34
N VAL A 488 7.54 1.42 34.05
CA VAL A 488 7.76 2.49 33.08
C VAL A 488 6.73 3.59 33.30
N GLU A 489 7.20 4.81 33.54
CA GLU A 489 6.35 6.00 33.57
C GLU A 489 6.22 6.56 32.15
N ASN A 490 5.03 6.48 31.56
CA ASN A 490 4.69 7.10 30.28
C ASN A 490 3.36 7.88 30.42
N PRO A 491 3.40 9.15 30.85
CA PRO A 491 2.20 9.94 31.11
C PRO A 491 1.28 10.07 29.89
N ASP A 492 1.86 10.14 28.69
CA ASP A 492 1.10 10.19 27.44
C ASP A 492 0.47 8.83 27.11
N GLY A 493 1.09 7.73 27.56
CA GLY A 493 0.58 6.37 27.39
C GLY A 493 -0.65 6.04 28.24
N ASP A 494 -0.83 6.74 29.36
CA ASP A 494 -2.00 6.62 30.23
C ASP A 494 -3.26 7.28 29.65
N LEU A 495 -3.06 8.22 28.71
CA LEU A 495 -4.15 8.93 28.05
C LEU A 495 -5.00 7.96 27.20
N ASP A 496 -6.31 7.96 27.44
CA ASP A 496 -7.29 7.33 26.53
C ASP A 496 -7.86 8.39 25.56
N PHE A 497 -8.70 7.96 24.63
CA PHE A 497 -9.58 8.87 23.92
C PHE A 497 -10.69 9.38 24.84
N PRO A 498 -11.05 10.67 24.78
CA PRO A 498 -12.33 11.14 25.30
C PRO A 498 -13.47 10.32 24.67
N LEU A 499 -14.46 9.92 25.48
CA LEU A 499 -15.59 9.12 25.00
C LEU A 499 -16.37 9.84 23.89
N GLU A 500 -16.47 11.17 23.99
CA GLU A 500 -17.06 12.03 22.95
C GLU A 500 -16.33 11.94 21.60
N ASP A 501 -14.99 11.83 21.60
CA ASP A 501 -14.21 11.68 20.38
C ASP A 501 -14.42 10.30 19.77
N LEU A 502 -14.51 9.25 20.59
CA LEU A 502 -14.84 7.90 20.12
C LEU A 502 -16.24 7.87 19.49
N HIS A 503 -17.24 8.47 20.12
CA HIS A 503 -18.59 8.57 19.55
C HIS A 503 -18.60 9.38 18.26
N ARG A 504 -17.84 10.47 18.19
CA ARG A 504 -17.69 11.29 16.99
C ARG A 504 -17.10 10.47 15.84
N ILE A 505 -16.00 9.76 16.07
CA ILE A 505 -15.35 8.88 15.06
C ILE A 505 -16.30 7.80 14.54
N LEU A 506 -17.22 7.33 15.39
CA LEU A 506 -18.22 6.33 15.02
C LEU A 506 -19.46 6.91 14.34
N GLY A 507 -19.65 8.23 14.36
CA GLY A 507 -20.86 8.89 13.85
C GLY A 507 -22.10 8.61 14.71
N ALA A 508 -21.94 8.29 15.99
CA ALA A 508 -23.06 8.08 16.91
C ALA A 508 -23.57 9.44 17.43
N SER A 509 -24.89 9.68 17.35
CA SER A 509 -25.52 10.85 17.98
C SER A 509 -25.70 10.64 19.49
N GLU A 510 -25.80 11.74 20.25
CA GLU A 510 -26.05 11.71 21.70
C GLU A 510 -27.34 10.95 22.08
N ASP A 511 -28.31 10.84 21.17
CA ASP A 511 -29.68 10.37 21.44
C ASP A 511 -30.09 8.98 20.86
N GLY A 512 -29.21 8.12 20.30
CA GLY A 512 -29.73 6.81 19.83
C GLY A 512 -28.84 5.75 19.15
N GLU A 513 -29.08 4.51 19.58
CA GLU A 513 -28.97 3.18 18.95
C GLU A 513 -27.62 2.55 18.55
N ARG A 514 -26.52 3.30 18.39
CA ARG A 514 -25.19 2.69 18.08
C ARG A 514 -24.08 3.07 19.06
N GLN A 515 -24.31 2.86 20.35
CA GLN A 515 -23.21 2.91 21.31
C GLN A 515 -22.40 1.61 21.20
N LEU A 516 -21.31 1.63 20.41
CA LEU A 516 -20.34 0.55 20.46
C LEU A 516 -19.72 0.53 21.86
N THR A 517 -19.96 -0.53 22.62
CA THR A 517 -19.35 -0.71 23.94
C THR A 517 -17.88 -0.99 23.77
N PHE A 518 -17.02 -0.11 24.28
CA PHE A 518 -15.56 -0.27 24.25
C PHE A 518 -15.07 -1.19 25.37
N CYS A 519 -13.91 -1.83 25.17
CA CYS A 519 -13.31 -2.71 26.17
C CYS A 519 -13.01 -1.94 27.46
N ASP A 520 -13.28 -2.57 28.60
CA ASP A 520 -12.91 -2.03 29.90
C ASP A 520 -11.41 -2.24 30.15
N LEU A 521 -10.70 -1.14 30.31
CA LEU A 521 -9.25 -1.08 30.58
C LEU A 521 -8.98 -0.37 31.91
N SER A 522 -9.95 -0.36 32.83
CA SER A 522 -9.86 0.36 34.10
C SER A 522 -8.98 -0.34 35.15
N THR A 523 -8.88 -1.68 35.09
CA THR A 523 -8.02 -2.48 35.97
C THR A 523 -7.12 -3.43 35.18
N ARG A 524 -6.09 -3.95 35.87
CA ARG A 524 -5.19 -4.95 35.27
C ARG A 524 -5.94 -6.24 34.97
N GLU A 525 -6.85 -6.67 35.84
CA GLU A 525 -7.66 -7.86 35.65
C GLU A 525 -8.61 -7.74 34.45
N ALA A 526 -9.25 -6.57 34.28
CA ALA A 526 -10.09 -6.29 33.12
C ALA A 526 -9.28 -6.28 31.81
N THR A 527 -8.05 -5.76 31.86
CA THR A 527 -7.12 -5.76 30.72
C THR A 527 -6.68 -7.18 30.36
N ALA A 528 -6.26 -7.99 31.33
CA ALA A 528 -5.89 -9.39 31.15
C ALA A 528 -7.03 -10.25 30.55
N ALA A 529 -8.25 -10.06 31.05
CA ALA A 529 -9.44 -10.72 30.52
C ALA A 529 -9.73 -10.28 29.06
N THR A 530 -9.56 -8.99 28.77
CA THR A 530 -9.71 -8.45 27.42
C THR A 530 -8.67 -9.02 26.44
N ILE A 531 -7.40 -9.13 26.85
CA ILE A 531 -6.33 -9.74 26.04
C ILE A 531 -6.70 -11.18 25.65
N THR A 532 -7.09 -11.98 26.65
CA THR A 532 -7.48 -13.38 26.43
C THR A 532 -8.66 -13.48 25.47
N ARG A 533 -9.70 -12.65 25.68
CA ARG A 533 -10.87 -12.62 24.81
C ARG A 533 -10.49 -12.26 23.37
N LEU A 534 -9.67 -11.24 23.16
CA LEU A 534 -9.27 -10.80 21.82
C LEU A 534 -8.48 -11.88 21.07
N TYR A 535 -7.54 -12.58 21.73
CA TYR A 535 -6.84 -13.71 21.12
C TYR A 535 -7.79 -14.87 20.80
N TRP A 536 -8.69 -15.20 21.71
CA TRP A 536 -9.69 -16.24 21.51
C TRP A 536 -10.61 -15.94 20.33
N GLU A 537 -11.06 -14.69 20.21
CA GLU A 537 -11.86 -14.22 19.08
C GLU A 537 -11.06 -14.26 17.76
N ALA A 538 -9.83 -13.75 17.76
CA ALA A 538 -8.95 -13.73 16.59
C ALA A 538 -8.66 -15.15 16.06
N ALA A 539 -8.45 -16.12 16.94
CA ALA A 539 -8.23 -17.52 16.58
C ALA A 539 -9.40 -18.11 15.80
N GLN A 540 -10.64 -17.73 16.14
CA GLN A 540 -11.84 -18.31 15.53
C GLN A 540 -12.13 -17.75 14.14
N ARG A 541 -11.66 -16.54 13.81
CA ARG A 541 -12.00 -15.83 12.58
C ARG A 541 -11.39 -16.50 11.34
N LYS A 542 -12.22 -16.73 10.33
CA LYS A 542 -11.78 -17.14 8.98
C LYS A 542 -11.00 -16.01 8.32
N PRO A 543 -9.91 -16.32 7.59
CA PRO A 543 -9.21 -15.33 6.79
C PRO A 543 -10.14 -14.73 5.75
N VAL A 544 -9.97 -13.43 5.51
CA VAL A 544 -10.60 -12.79 4.36
C VAL A 544 -9.91 -13.28 3.10
N THR A 545 -10.70 -13.66 2.09
CA THR A 545 -10.17 -14.10 0.79
C THR A 545 -10.26 -12.99 -0.23
N LEU A 546 -9.18 -12.74 -0.96
CA LEU A 546 -9.12 -11.84 -2.10
C LEU A 546 -8.77 -12.65 -3.35
N GLY A 547 -9.62 -12.61 -4.38
CA GLY A 547 -9.45 -13.47 -5.56
C GLY A 547 -9.42 -14.97 -5.25
N GLY A 548 -10.11 -15.39 -4.20
CA GLY A 548 -10.11 -16.78 -3.71
C GLY A 548 -8.89 -17.16 -2.85
N LYS A 549 -7.87 -16.29 -2.73
CA LYS A 549 -6.67 -16.53 -1.90
C LYS A 549 -6.80 -15.87 -0.52
N PRO A 550 -6.46 -16.56 0.59
CA PRO A 550 -6.49 -15.95 1.92
C PRO A 550 -5.49 -14.80 2.09
N ASN A 551 -5.88 -13.73 2.78
CA ASN A 551 -5.00 -12.61 3.12
C ASN A 551 -3.79 -13.08 3.94
N HIS A 552 -2.58 -12.73 3.51
CA HIS A 552 -1.33 -13.15 4.15
C HIS A 552 -1.21 -12.71 5.63
N ASN A 553 -1.78 -11.56 6.01
CA ASN A 553 -1.78 -11.11 7.40
C ASN A 553 -2.69 -12.00 8.27
N ASP A 554 -3.86 -12.38 7.76
CA ASP A 554 -4.75 -13.31 8.44
C ASP A 554 -4.10 -14.69 8.57
N GLN A 555 -3.40 -15.15 7.52
CA GLN A 555 -2.66 -16.42 7.56
C GLN A 555 -1.56 -16.39 8.65
N PHE A 556 -0.80 -15.30 8.75
CA PHE A 556 0.17 -15.13 9.83
C PHE A 556 -0.52 -15.22 11.20
N VAL A 557 -1.63 -14.50 11.39
CA VAL A 557 -2.33 -14.44 12.68
C VAL A 557 -2.87 -15.81 13.05
N LEU A 558 -3.47 -16.54 12.12
CA LEU A 558 -3.93 -17.90 12.38
C LEU A 558 -2.78 -18.83 12.77
N LYS A 559 -1.63 -18.74 12.09
CA LYS A 559 -0.48 -19.54 12.46
C LYS A 559 0.05 -19.17 13.85
N ARG A 560 0.13 -17.88 14.17
CA ARG A 560 0.53 -17.44 15.50
C ARG A 560 -0.47 -17.90 16.57
N MET A 561 -1.76 -17.85 16.27
CA MET A 561 -2.78 -18.36 17.18
C MET A 561 -2.70 -19.88 17.35
N GLU A 562 -2.36 -20.64 16.30
CA GLU A 562 -2.05 -22.07 16.40
C GLU A 562 -0.94 -22.31 17.44
N GLU A 563 0.17 -21.58 17.32
CA GLU A 563 1.32 -21.69 18.21
C GLU A 563 0.97 -21.32 19.66
N ILE A 564 0.18 -20.26 19.86
CA ILE A 564 -0.32 -19.85 21.18
C ILE A 564 -1.24 -20.92 21.78
N LEU A 565 -2.21 -21.44 21.02
CA LEU A 565 -3.15 -22.44 21.51
C LEU A 565 -2.44 -23.75 21.90
N VAL A 566 -1.50 -24.21 21.07
CA VAL A 566 -0.69 -25.40 21.39
C VAL A 566 0.12 -25.20 22.66
N GLN A 567 0.73 -24.02 22.85
CA GLN A 567 1.49 -23.70 24.06
C GLN A 567 0.63 -23.77 25.34
N HIS A 568 -0.68 -23.53 25.21
CA HIS A 568 -1.66 -23.63 26.30
C HIS A 568 -2.38 -25.00 26.34
N GLY A 569 -1.92 -25.99 25.57
CA GLY A 569 -2.50 -27.34 25.56
C GLY A 569 -3.86 -27.46 24.86
N ILE A 570 -4.23 -26.48 24.04
CA ILE A 570 -5.51 -26.44 23.32
C ILE A 570 -5.31 -26.97 21.89
N ALA A 571 -6.11 -27.96 21.50
CA ALA A 571 -6.08 -28.51 20.15
C ALA A 571 -6.54 -27.46 19.12
N PRO A 572 -5.68 -26.99 18.19
CA PRO A 572 -6.04 -25.87 17.31
C PRO A 572 -7.21 -26.20 16.37
N SER A 573 -7.39 -27.48 16.02
CA SER A 573 -8.48 -27.96 15.17
C SER A 573 -9.88 -27.74 15.77
N SER A 574 -10.00 -27.45 17.07
CA SER A 574 -11.29 -27.15 17.70
C SER A 574 -11.71 -25.69 17.49
N VAL A 575 -10.77 -24.76 17.33
CA VAL A 575 -11.02 -23.30 17.33
C VAL A 575 -10.70 -22.62 16.00
N LEU A 576 -9.54 -22.94 15.39
CA LEU A 576 -8.93 -22.08 14.37
C LEU A 576 -9.77 -21.89 13.11
N GLY A 577 -9.96 -20.63 12.72
CA GLY A 577 -10.46 -20.26 11.39
C GLY A 577 -11.81 -20.87 11.04
N LYS A 578 -12.71 -21.02 12.01
CA LYS A 578 -14.03 -21.66 11.81
C LYS A 578 -15.14 -20.68 11.51
N LYS A 579 -15.06 -19.44 12.00
CA LYS A 579 -16.14 -18.46 12.03
C LYS A 579 -15.94 -17.37 10.97
N LYS A 580 -16.90 -17.18 10.07
CA LYS A 580 -16.93 -16.03 9.15
C LYS A 580 -17.22 -14.73 9.92
N LEU A 581 -16.97 -13.60 9.28
CA LEU A 581 -17.40 -12.31 9.83
C LEU A 581 -18.93 -12.30 10.00
N GLY A 582 -19.40 -11.82 11.15
CA GLY A 582 -20.83 -11.79 11.51
C GLY A 582 -21.36 -13.07 12.15
N GLU A 583 -20.65 -14.20 12.05
CA GLU A 583 -21.04 -15.41 12.80
C GLU A 583 -20.73 -15.24 14.29
N PRO A 584 -21.59 -15.76 15.18
CA PRO A 584 -21.35 -15.71 16.61
C PRO A 584 -20.10 -16.51 16.97
N LEU A 585 -19.24 -15.90 17.78
CA LEU A 585 -18.02 -16.51 18.29
C LEU A 585 -18.32 -17.31 19.55
N GLU A 586 -17.59 -18.40 19.75
CA GLU A 586 -17.64 -19.18 20.98
C GLU A 586 -17.07 -18.35 22.14
N PRO A 587 -17.69 -18.39 23.33
CA PRO A 587 -17.18 -17.69 24.50
C PRO A 587 -15.82 -18.23 24.94
N VAL A 588 -15.07 -17.41 25.67
CA VAL A 588 -13.81 -17.84 26.30
C VAL A 588 -14.13 -18.89 27.37
N PRO A 589 -13.47 -20.06 27.38
CA PRO A 589 -13.62 -21.04 28.46
C PRO A 589 -13.27 -20.46 29.82
N ASP A 590 -14.02 -20.86 30.86
CA ASP A 590 -13.80 -20.38 32.22
C ASP A 590 -12.37 -20.65 32.71
N GLY A 591 -11.73 -19.62 33.26
CA GLY A 591 -10.37 -19.70 33.80
C GLY A 591 -9.27 -19.80 32.74
N LEU A 592 -9.59 -19.76 31.44
CA LEU A 592 -8.58 -19.67 30.40
C LEU A 592 -7.88 -18.31 30.46
N GLU A 593 -6.56 -18.34 30.42
CA GLU A 593 -5.73 -17.16 30.22
C GLU A 593 -4.82 -17.41 29.01
N LEU A 594 -4.89 -16.53 28.01
CA LEU A 594 -4.01 -16.59 26.84
C LEU A 594 -3.05 -15.40 26.85
N ARG A 595 -1.79 -15.68 26.52
CA ARG A 595 -0.78 -14.67 26.24
C ARG A 595 0.00 -15.01 24.97
N ASN A 596 0.56 -13.98 24.36
CA ASN A 596 1.44 -14.16 23.22
C ASN A 596 2.71 -14.92 23.62
N ILE A 597 3.23 -15.70 22.68
CA ILE A 597 4.51 -16.40 22.84
C ILE A 597 5.71 -15.50 22.53
N VAL A 598 5.48 -14.31 21.99
CA VAL A 598 6.52 -13.29 21.74
C VAL A 598 6.50 -12.25 22.85
N PRO A 599 7.65 -11.92 23.48
CA PRO A 599 7.69 -11.01 24.63
C PRO A 599 7.22 -9.57 24.35
N LEU A 600 7.50 -9.06 23.15
CA LEU A 600 7.13 -7.69 22.73
C LEU A 600 6.27 -7.77 21.46
N PRO A 601 5.03 -8.27 21.55
CA PRO A 601 4.29 -8.72 20.37
C PRO A 601 3.82 -7.56 19.49
N ALA A 602 3.63 -6.36 20.05
CA ALA A 602 3.29 -5.18 19.26
C ALA A 602 4.50 -4.71 18.42
N TYR A 603 5.73 -4.80 18.95
CA TYR A 603 6.94 -4.44 18.18
C TYR A 603 7.12 -5.34 16.97
N GLU A 604 6.91 -6.64 17.13
CA GLU A 604 6.96 -7.59 16.01
C GLU A 604 5.98 -7.16 14.91
N LYS A 605 4.71 -6.90 15.27
CA LYS A 605 3.68 -6.49 14.32
C LYS A 605 4.03 -5.18 13.64
N LEU A 606 4.43 -4.19 14.43
CA LEU A 606 4.78 -2.86 13.98
C LEU A 606 5.92 -2.90 12.95
N LEU A 607 6.99 -3.63 13.26
CA LEU A 607 8.20 -3.66 12.43
C LEU A 607 8.06 -4.57 11.22
N ILE A 608 7.36 -5.72 11.32
CA ILE A 608 7.03 -6.54 10.15
C ILE A 608 6.19 -5.74 9.16
N VAL A 609 5.34 -4.81 9.64
CA VAL A 609 4.57 -3.94 8.74
C VAL A 609 5.45 -2.92 8.00
N GLY A 610 6.72 -2.75 8.40
CA GLY A 610 7.73 -2.01 7.66
C GLY A 610 7.81 -0.55 8.03
N ILE A 611 7.59 -0.20 9.30
CA ILE A 611 7.63 1.19 9.75
C ILE A 611 8.96 1.60 10.42
N SER A 612 9.96 0.72 10.47
CA SER A 612 11.24 0.96 11.16
C SER A 612 11.93 2.26 10.72
N HIS A 613 11.93 2.56 9.42
CA HIS A 613 12.51 3.80 8.87
C HIS A 613 11.68 5.05 9.13
N GLN A 614 10.43 4.90 9.56
CA GLN A 614 9.50 5.98 9.90
C GLN A 614 9.56 6.34 11.39
N CYS A 615 10.21 5.52 12.22
CA CYS A 615 10.38 5.79 13.64
C CYS A 615 11.43 6.91 13.88
N PRO A 616 11.13 7.88 14.76
CA PRO A 616 12.09 8.84 15.27
C PRO A 616 13.28 8.17 15.95
N ALA A 617 14.44 8.83 15.97
CA ALA A 617 15.68 8.28 16.54
C ALA A 617 15.55 7.93 18.03
N ASP A 618 15.00 8.83 18.84
CA ASP A 618 14.76 8.64 20.27
C ASP A 618 13.81 7.46 20.55
N ARG A 619 12.77 7.29 19.72
CA ARG A 619 11.86 6.15 19.82
C ARG A 619 12.55 4.83 19.45
N LYS A 620 13.39 4.80 18.40
CA LYS A 620 14.18 3.61 18.06
C LYS A 620 15.12 3.22 19.19
N ASP A 621 15.84 4.18 19.76
CA ASP A 621 16.76 3.96 20.88
C ASP A 621 16.02 3.38 22.09
N TRP A 622 14.85 3.92 22.40
CA TRP A 622 14.00 3.40 23.47
C TRP A 622 13.54 1.96 23.22
N MET A 623 13.06 1.68 22.01
CA MET A 623 12.63 0.33 21.62
C MET A 623 13.80 -0.67 21.69
N VAL A 624 15.00 -0.30 21.22
CA VAL A 624 16.21 -1.13 21.28
C VAL A 624 16.62 -1.39 22.72
N ALA A 625 16.64 -0.36 23.58
CA ALA A 625 16.97 -0.53 25.00
C ALA A 625 16.02 -1.52 25.71
N ARG A 626 14.73 -1.46 25.37
CA ARG A 626 13.73 -2.39 25.90
C ARG A 626 13.96 -3.82 25.39
N ILE A 627 14.21 -3.99 24.09
CA ILE A 627 14.56 -5.29 23.52
C ILE A 627 15.80 -5.87 24.20
N ASP A 628 16.81 -5.05 24.47
CA ASP A 628 18.04 -5.47 25.16
C ASP A 628 17.76 -5.92 26.59
N ALA A 629 16.90 -5.22 27.33
CA ALA A 629 16.49 -5.66 28.66
C ALA A 629 15.88 -7.07 28.65
N HIS A 630 15.00 -7.38 27.68
CA HIS A 630 14.43 -8.73 27.55
C HIS A 630 15.47 -9.78 27.14
N LEU A 631 16.34 -9.46 26.18
CA LEU A 631 17.40 -10.36 25.73
C LEU A 631 18.40 -10.71 26.84
N LEU A 632 18.65 -9.81 27.79
CA LEU A 632 19.62 -10.01 28.87
C LEU A 632 19.07 -10.85 30.03
N VAL A 633 17.75 -10.88 30.24
CA VAL A 633 17.11 -11.54 31.39
C VAL A 633 16.65 -12.97 31.06
N GLU A 634 16.22 -13.24 29.82
CA GLU A 634 15.74 -14.58 29.48
C GLU A 634 16.91 -15.60 29.37
N PRO A 635 16.70 -16.87 29.76
CA PRO A 635 17.70 -17.91 29.58
C PRO A 635 17.74 -18.38 28.11
N ALA A 636 18.77 -17.98 27.37
CA ALA A 636 19.00 -18.50 26.02
C ALA A 636 19.44 -19.98 26.07
N GLN A 637 18.88 -20.80 25.17
CA GLN A 637 19.32 -22.18 25.02
C GLN A 637 20.79 -22.23 24.58
N ARG A 638 21.63 -22.89 25.40
CA ARG A 638 23.08 -23.00 25.20
C ARG A 638 23.44 -23.64 23.86
N GLY A 639 24.56 -23.21 23.30
CA GLY A 639 25.12 -23.80 22.07
C GLY A 639 24.48 -23.29 20.77
N THR A 640 23.65 -22.25 20.83
CA THR A 640 23.04 -21.62 19.65
C THR A 640 23.75 -20.30 19.30
N ALA A 641 23.69 -19.87 18.03
CA ALA A 641 24.27 -18.60 17.60
C ALA A 641 23.68 -17.39 18.34
N LEU A 642 22.36 -17.39 18.58
CA LEU A 642 21.70 -16.35 19.35
C LEU A 642 22.19 -16.29 20.81
N ALA A 643 22.44 -17.44 21.45
CA ALA A 643 23.00 -17.46 22.80
C ALA A 643 24.44 -16.90 22.82
N VAL A 644 25.26 -17.16 21.80
CA VAL A 644 26.61 -16.58 21.68
C VAL A 644 26.53 -15.06 21.59
N TYR A 645 25.64 -14.54 20.74
CA TYR A 645 25.40 -13.10 20.61
C TYR A 645 24.97 -12.45 21.93
N VAL A 646 23.98 -13.03 22.63
CA VAL A 646 23.49 -12.50 23.91
C VAL A 646 24.58 -12.52 25.00
N ASN A 647 25.38 -13.60 25.08
CA ASN A 647 26.50 -13.67 26.00
C ASN A 647 27.55 -12.59 25.70
N ALA A 648 27.81 -12.28 24.43
CA ALA A 648 28.71 -11.20 24.04
C ALA A 648 28.16 -9.82 24.46
N MET A 649 26.84 -9.59 24.36
CA MET A 649 26.20 -8.38 24.88
C MET A 649 26.39 -8.24 26.40
N GLN A 650 26.18 -9.31 27.17
CA GLN A 650 26.41 -9.32 28.63
C GLN A 650 27.87 -9.00 28.99
N GLY A 651 28.82 -9.53 28.22
CA GLY A 651 30.24 -9.23 28.37
C GLY A 651 30.54 -7.74 28.16
N ARG A 652 29.99 -7.09 27.13
CA ARG A 652 30.22 -5.67 26.86
C ARG A 652 29.67 -4.77 27.97
N ASN A 653 28.51 -5.10 28.54
CA ASN A 653 27.95 -4.35 29.67
C ASN A 653 28.80 -4.46 30.95
N SER A 654 29.43 -5.61 31.21
CA SER A 654 30.27 -5.80 32.39
C SER A 654 31.64 -5.13 32.29
N TYR A 655 32.19 -4.92 31.08
CA TYR A 655 33.43 -4.16 30.88
C TYR A 655 33.20 -2.63 30.85
N GLY A 656 32.01 -2.15 30.48
CA GLY A 656 31.67 -0.71 30.44
C GLY A 656 31.53 -0.05 31.81
N GLU A 657 31.23 -0.81 32.87
CA GLU A 657 31.16 -0.29 34.25
C GLU A 657 32.55 -0.05 34.90
N VAL A 658 33.63 -0.55 34.30
CA VAL A 658 35.00 -0.44 34.87
C VAL A 658 35.74 0.81 34.38
N SER A 659 35.22 1.54 33.40
CA SER A 659 35.80 2.79 32.94
C SER A 659 34.74 3.89 32.86
N HIS A 660 34.66 4.77 33.86
CA HIS A 660 34.49 6.24 33.72
C HIS A 660 34.27 6.90 35.10
N SER A 661 35.10 7.89 35.41
CA SER A 661 34.89 8.87 36.48
C SER A 661 33.91 9.99 36.02
N PRO A 662 33.20 10.68 36.94
CA PRO A 662 32.00 11.44 36.59
C PRO A 662 32.30 12.92 36.32
N THR A 663 31.72 13.46 35.24
CA THR A 663 31.42 14.90 35.11
C THR A 663 29.99 15.07 34.58
N ALA A 664 29.25 15.99 35.21
CA ALA A 664 27.79 16.22 35.18
C ALA A 664 27.23 16.71 33.82
N SER A 665 25.96 16.49 33.43
CA SER A 665 24.71 17.14 33.94
C SER A 665 23.44 16.47 33.31
N PRO A 666 22.17 16.84 33.61
CA PRO A 666 21.28 15.98 34.42
C PRO A 666 19.93 15.67 33.76
N HIS A 667 19.58 14.40 33.57
CA HIS A 667 18.19 13.94 33.74
C HIS A 667 18.21 12.55 34.36
N ARG A 668 17.33 12.37 35.35
CA ARG A 668 17.34 11.32 36.37
C ARG A 668 17.49 9.91 35.76
N ARG A 669 18.60 9.24 36.11
CA ARG A 669 18.67 7.77 36.15
C ARG A 669 18.23 7.33 37.55
N THR A 670 17.07 6.70 37.65
CA THR A 670 16.74 5.85 38.80
C THR A 670 17.24 4.44 38.49
N ALA A 671 18.44 4.13 38.98
CA ALA A 671 18.93 2.77 39.07
C ALA A 671 18.27 2.09 40.28
N ALA A 672 17.24 1.27 40.05
CA ALA A 672 16.74 0.28 40.99
C ALA A 672 15.77 -0.70 40.30
N SER A 673 16.28 -1.72 39.59
CA SER A 673 15.48 -2.90 39.24
C SER A 673 16.33 -4.15 39.00
N SER A 674 17.20 -4.52 39.96
CA SER A 674 17.87 -5.84 39.93
C SER A 674 17.37 -6.81 41.02
N ALA A 675 16.24 -6.52 41.67
CA ALA A 675 15.68 -7.39 42.68
C ALA A 675 14.15 -7.35 42.59
N LEU A 676 13.54 -8.29 41.86
CA LEU A 676 12.15 -8.75 42.08
C LEU A 676 11.75 -9.99 41.26
N TRP A 677 12.56 -10.47 40.32
CA TRP A 677 12.29 -11.72 39.59
C TRP A 677 12.86 -12.95 40.31
N ASN A 678 12.34 -13.23 41.52
CA ASN A 678 12.48 -14.53 42.19
C ASN A 678 11.47 -14.62 43.34
N ARG A 679 10.21 -14.94 43.02
CA ARG A 679 9.28 -15.51 43.99
C ARG A 679 8.48 -16.62 43.31
N ALA A 680 8.95 -17.85 43.51
CA ALA A 680 8.16 -19.05 43.34
C ALA A 680 6.96 -19.02 44.31
N SER A 681 5.78 -19.36 43.82
CA SER A 681 4.59 -19.59 44.62
C SER A 681 4.82 -20.75 45.61
N PRO A 682 4.41 -20.65 46.89
CA PRO A 682 4.56 -21.74 47.84
C PRO A 682 3.55 -22.86 47.52
N SER A 683 4.08 -24.07 47.35
CA SER A 683 3.34 -25.31 47.20
C SER A 683 2.59 -25.66 48.50
N THR A 684 1.28 -25.90 48.38
CA THR A 684 0.45 -26.49 49.44
C THR A 684 0.11 -27.93 49.03
N PRO A 685 0.28 -28.95 49.90
CA PRO A 685 0.02 -30.34 49.53
C PRO A 685 -1.49 -30.62 49.38
N PRO A 686 -1.90 -31.50 48.45
CA PRO A 686 -3.31 -31.77 48.20
C PRO A 686 -3.93 -32.65 49.30
N LEU A 687 -5.11 -32.25 49.77
CA LEU A 687 -6.03 -33.08 50.56
C LEU A 687 -6.75 -34.09 49.64
N PRO A 688 -7.13 -35.29 50.14
CA PRO A 688 -7.81 -36.29 49.33
C PRO A 688 -9.26 -35.89 49.03
N PRO A 689 -9.83 -36.28 47.86
CA PRO A 689 -11.20 -35.92 47.49
C PRO A 689 -12.24 -36.77 48.23
N PRO A 690 -13.45 -36.24 48.52
CA PRO A 690 -14.54 -37.04 49.04
C PRO A 690 -15.14 -37.91 47.93
N ALA A 691 -15.45 -39.16 48.30
CA ALA A 691 -16.10 -40.12 47.42
C ALA A 691 -17.53 -39.68 47.07
N ALA A 692 -17.79 -39.46 45.78
CA ALA A 692 -19.13 -39.39 45.22
C ALA A 692 -19.23 -40.35 44.04
N ALA A 693 -20.18 -41.28 44.12
CA ALA A 693 -20.39 -42.35 43.16
C ALA A 693 -20.94 -41.80 41.83
N ALA A 694 -20.23 -42.05 40.73
CA ALA A 694 -20.68 -41.79 39.36
C ALA A 694 -21.02 -43.11 38.66
N THR A 695 -22.18 -43.13 37.99
CA THR A 695 -22.78 -44.30 37.34
C THR A 695 -22.01 -44.67 36.07
N GLN A 696 -21.78 -45.98 35.86
CA GLN A 696 -20.98 -46.59 34.78
C GLN A 696 -21.40 -46.26 33.32
N GLN A 697 -22.39 -45.40 33.10
CA GLN A 697 -22.83 -44.99 31.75
C GLN A 697 -22.22 -43.67 31.27
N GLN A 698 -21.60 -42.85 32.12
CA GLN A 698 -20.87 -41.63 31.70
C GLN A 698 -19.40 -41.89 31.29
N GLN A 699 -18.76 -42.94 31.82
CA GLN A 699 -17.36 -43.27 31.48
C GLN A 699 -17.17 -43.84 30.05
N GLN A 700 -18.21 -44.43 29.45
CA GLN A 700 -18.09 -45.01 28.10
C GLN A 700 -18.31 -44.01 26.95
N GLN A 701 -18.74 -42.77 27.25
CA GLN A 701 -18.89 -41.70 26.25
C GLN A 701 -17.70 -40.74 26.21
N GLU A 702 -16.97 -40.57 27.32
CA GLU A 702 -15.73 -39.77 27.37
C GLU A 702 -14.50 -40.51 26.81
N GLU A 703 -14.43 -41.84 26.94
CA GLU A 703 -13.32 -42.64 26.39
C GLU A 703 -13.31 -42.78 24.85
N LYS A 704 -14.37 -42.36 24.15
CA LYS A 704 -14.41 -42.35 22.68
C LYS A 704 -14.09 -41.00 22.03
N GLN A 705 -13.90 -39.93 22.83
CA GLN A 705 -13.45 -38.62 22.34
C GLN A 705 -11.98 -38.31 22.64
N SER A 706 -11.30 -39.12 23.48
CA SER A 706 -9.84 -39.07 23.63
C SER A 706 -9.14 -39.87 22.53
N ALA A 707 -9.35 -39.50 21.26
CA ALA A 707 -8.37 -39.81 20.23
C ALA A 707 -7.14 -38.96 20.57
N THR A 708 -6.08 -39.63 20.98
CA THR A 708 -4.78 -39.11 21.41
C THR A 708 -4.34 -37.91 20.57
N PHE A 709 -4.47 -36.70 21.11
CA PHE A 709 -3.83 -35.52 20.53
C PHE A 709 -2.32 -35.74 20.63
N GLN A 710 -1.66 -36.00 19.51
CA GLN A 710 -0.21 -35.85 19.44
C GLN A 710 0.06 -34.34 19.43
N PRO A 711 0.80 -33.79 20.43
CA PRO A 711 1.18 -32.39 20.38
C PRO A 711 1.96 -32.14 19.08
N SER A 712 1.64 -31.05 18.40
CA SER A 712 2.49 -30.56 17.31
C SER A 712 3.92 -30.37 17.83
N ALA A 713 4.89 -30.33 16.92
CA ALA A 713 6.30 -30.12 17.28
C ALA A 713 6.45 -28.99 18.32
N PRO A 714 7.35 -29.13 19.32
CA PRO A 714 7.61 -28.06 20.28
C PRO A 714 8.11 -26.81 19.56
N LEU A 715 7.88 -25.64 20.17
CA LEU A 715 8.40 -24.37 19.64
C LEU A 715 9.91 -24.47 19.36
N PRO A 716 10.40 -23.85 18.27
CA PRO A 716 11.81 -23.77 17.99
C PRO A 716 12.61 -23.23 19.17
N ALA A 717 13.83 -23.75 19.34
CA ALA A 717 14.81 -23.23 20.27
C ALA A 717 14.95 -21.71 20.11
N ASN A 718 14.91 -20.96 21.21
CA ASN A 718 15.09 -19.50 21.22
C ASN A 718 14.08 -18.74 20.35
N TYR A 719 12.83 -19.23 20.27
CA TYR A 719 11.75 -18.59 19.50
C TYR A 719 11.59 -17.09 19.78
N GLY A 720 11.40 -16.72 21.05
CA GLY A 720 11.24 -15.32 21.48
C GLY A 720 12.48 -14.49 21.20
N PHE A 721 13.67 -15.04 21.47
CA PHE A 721 14.95 -14.40 21.17
C PHE A 721 15.13 -14.07 19.70
N LEU A 722 14.79 -15.01 18.80
CA LEU A 722 14.91 -14.76 17.37
C LEU A 722 14.02 -13.60 16.94
N CYS A 723 12.77 -13.55 17.44
CA CYS A 723 11.86 -12.45 17.17
C CYS A 723 12.41 -11.10 17.66
N LEU A 724 12.91 -11.05 18.90
CA LEU A 724 13.53 -9.86 19.49
C LEU A 724 14.78 -9.41 18.71
N CYS A 725 15.66 -10.34 18.32
CA CYS A 725 16.83 -10.05 17.52
C CYS A 725 16.46 -9.49 16.13
N VAL A 726 15.43 -10.03 15.48
CA VAL A 726 14.93 -9.51 14.20
C VAL A 726 14.38 -8.09 14.37
N CYS A 727 13.62 -7.83 15.44
CA CYS A 727 13.15 -6.48 15.78
C CYS A 727 14.32 -5.51 15.99
N LYS A 728 15.32 -5.90 16.79
CA LYS A 728 16.53 -5.11 17.04
C LYS A 728 17.28 -4.81 15.74
N ALA A 729 17.46 -5.81 14.88
CA ALA A 729 18.11 -5.65 13.59
C ALA A 729 17.38 -4.62 12.69
N MET A 730 16.06 -4.71 12.57
CA MET A 730 15.27 -3.76 11.78
C MET A 730 15.37 -2.32 12.31
N LEU A 731 15.36 -2.13 13.63
CA LEU A 731 15.49 -0.80 14.23
C LEU A 731 16.89 -0.21 13.99
N LEU A 732 17.93 -0.97 14.29
CA LEU A 732 19.32 -0.53 14.15
C LEU A 732 19.73 -0.31 12.69
N ALA A 733 19.30 -1.18 11.76
CA ALA A 733 19.55 -1.02 10.32
C ALA A 733 18.97 0.28 9.76
N ASN A 734 17.87 0.76 10.34
CA ASN A 734 17.20 1.99 9.97
C ASN A 734 17.59 3.20 10.86
N SER A 735 18.64 3.06 11.67
CA SER A 735 19.24 4.18 12.41
C SER A 735 20.01 5.10 11.47
N GLU A 736 20.00 6.40 11.79
CA GLU A 736 20.83 7.43 11.17
C GLU A 736 22.31 7.20 11.50
N SER A 737 22.61 6.58 12.64
CA SER A 737 23.96 6.29 13.11
C SER A 737 24.58 5.12 12.36
N LYS A 738 25.75 5.36 11.75
CA LYS A 738 26.56 4.29 11.15
C LYS A 738 27.02 3.25 12.18
N ALA A 739 27.25 3.65 13.43
CA ALA A 739 27.63 2.73 14.50
C ALA A 739 26.49 1.75 14.82
N ASP A 740 25.24 2.23 14.83
CA ASP A 740 24.07 1.39 15.07
C ASP A 740 23.84 0.42 13.91
N ARG A 741 23.98 0.89 12.67
CA ARG A 741 23.93 0.01 11.48
C ARG A 741 25.02 -1.05 11.51
N GLN A 742 26.22 -0.71 11.99
CA GLN A 742 27.28 -1.69 12.20
C GLN A 742 26.92 -2.71 13.30
N ALA A 743 26.29 -2.27 14.38
CA ALA A 743 25.78 -3.17 15.42
C ALA A 743 24.65 -4.07 14.88
N ALA A 744 23.82 -3.58 13.96
CA ALA A 744 22.79 -4.37 13.29
C ALA A 744 23.40 -5.55 12.53
N LEU A 745 24.55 -5.37 11.86
CA LEU A 745 25.23 -6.45 11.13
C LEU A 745 25.62 -7.62 12.04
N GLU A 746 26.03 -7.35 13.29
CA GLU A 746 26.32 -8.41 14.26
C GLU A 746 25.07 -9.24 14.60
N VAL A 747 23.93 -8.57 14.79
CA VAL A 747 22.65 -9.26 15.08
C VAL A 747 22.16 -10.04 13.86
N ILE A 748 22.26 -9.46 12.67
CA ILE A 748 21.89 -10.07 11.39
C ILE A 748 22.71 -11.34 11.15
N GLU A 749 24.02 -11.32 11.44
CA GLU A 749 24.86 -12.51 11.35
C GLU A 749 24.38 -13.62 12.30
N ALA A 750 24.04 -13.28 13.55
CA ALA A 750 23.49 -14.24 14.50
C ALA A 750 22.15 -14.84 14.03
N ILE A 751 21.28 -14.03 13.39
CA ILE A 751 20.02 -14.48 12.77
C ILE A 751 20.29 -15.40 11.56
N GLY A 752 21.26 -15.07 10.72
CA GLY A 752 21.63 -15.89 9.56
C GLY A 752 22.14 -17.29 9.94
N ASN A 753 22.65 -17.44 11.17
CA ASN A 753 23.14 -18.70 11.72
C ASN A 753 22.06 -19.53 12.46
N THR A 754 20.79 -19.12 12.42
CA THR A 754 19.67 -19.94 12.92
C THR A 754 19.18 -20.92 11.85
N PRO A 755 18.39 -21.96 12.23
CA PRO A 755 17.70 -22.78 11.24
C PRO A 755 16.81 -21.93 10.34
N GLN A 756 16.75 -22.30 9.06
CA GLN A 756 15.79 -21.72 8.12
C GLN A 756 14.41 -22.35 8.36
N TYR A 757 13.39 -21.53 8.60
CA TYR A 757 12.01 -21.99 8.75
C TYR A 757 11.26 -21.81 7.43
N LYS A 758 10.56 -22.86 7.01
CA LYS A 758 9.70 -22.84 5.80
C LYS A 758 8.23 -22.60 6.18
N ASP A 759 7.42 -22.27 5.17
CA ASP A 759 6.00 -21.95 5.30
C ASP A 759 5.21 -22.99 6.08
N ARG A 760 4.12 -22.55 6.71
CA ARG A 760 3.15 -23.34 7.50
C ARG A 760 3.71 -24.02 8.74
N GLN A 761 5.02 -24.14 8.87
CA GLN A 761 5.63 -24.76 10.04
C GLN A 761 5.67 -23.79 11.22
N TRP A 762 6.19 -22.58 11.00
CA TRP A 762 6.36 -21.57 12.04
C TRP A 762 6.11 -20.16 11.50
N SER A 763 5.45 -19.32 12.31
CA SER A 763 5.23 -17.92 11.98
C SER A 763 6.55 -17.13 11.89
N LEU A 764 7.66 -17.64 12.44
CA LEU A 764 9.03 -17.09 12.31
C LEU A 764 9.69 -17.25 10.93
N SER A 765 9.03 -17.86 9.95
CA SER A 765 9.60 -18.03 8.60
C SER A 765 9.96 -16.72 7.89
N TYR A 766 9.48 -15.56 8.37
CA TYR A 766 9.90 -14.23 7.89
C TYR A 766 11.28 -13.78 8.41
N ALA A 767 11.82 -14.38 9.48
CA ALA A 767 12.94 -13.82 10.25
C ALA A 767 14.21 -13.57 9.41
N GLN A 768 14.70 -14.60 8.73
CA GLN A 768 15.90 -14.51 7.90
C GLN A 768 15.73 -13.65 6.64
N PRO A 769 14.64 -13.75 5.85
CA PRO A 769 14.48 -12.89 4.68
C PRO A 769 14.39 -11.41 5.04
N PHE A 770 13.73 -11.05 6.16
CA PHE A 770 13.72 -9.67 6.65
C PHE A 770 15.11 -9.21 7.08
N ALA A 771 15.86 -10.01 7.86
CA ALA A 771 17.22 -9.66 8.26
C ALA A 771 18.17 -9.47 7.07
N LEU A 772 18.02 -10.29 6.02
CA LEU A 772 18.82 -10.18 4.80
C LEU A 772 18.45 -8.94 3.97
N TYR A 773 17.18 -8.54 3.94
CA TYR A 773 16.75 -7.28 3.34
C TYR A 773 17.33 -6.07 4.09
N GLU A 774 17.32 -6.08 5.43
CA GLU A 774 17.93 -5.01 6.23
C GLU A 774 19.45 -4.93 6.01
N ARG A 775 20.12 -6.07 5.83
CA ARG A 775 21.54 -6.11 5.44
C ARG A 775 21.79 -5.41 4.10
N ALA A 776 20.92 -5.64 3.12
CA ALA A 776 21.02 -4.97 1.82
C ALA A 776 20.80 -3.45 1.96
N TYR A 777 19.89 -3.03 2.84
CA TYR A 777 19.66 -1.62 3.12
C TYR A 777 20.85 -0.95 3.82
N ILE A 778 21.51 -1.63 4.77
CA ILE A 778 22.76 -1.15 5.38
C ILE A 778 23.83 -0.96 4.32
N ALA A 779 24.05 -1.95 3.45
CA ALA A 779 25.02 -1.84 2.36
C ALA A 779 24.67 -0.68 1.41
N TYR A 780 23.40 -0.46 1.10
CA TYR A 780 22.94 0.67 0.29
C TYR A 780 23.31 2.03 0.91
N GLN A 781 23.18 2.17 2.24
CA GLN A 781 23.52 3.39 2.97
C GLN A 781 25.03 3.59 3.16
N ASP A 782 25.76 2.52 3.48
CA ASP A 782 27.15 2.61 3.97
C ASP A 782 28.23 2.28 2.95
N GLU A 783 27.92 1.51 1.92
CA GLU A 783 28.86 0.98 0.93
C GLU A 783 28.51 1.45 -0.50
N GLY A 784 27.24 1.31 -0.88
CA GLY A 784 26.68 1.81 -2.13
C GLY A 784 25.67 0.86 -2.79
N PRO A 785 25.10 1.27 -3.95
CA PRO A 785 24.05 0.50 -4.62
C PRO A 785 24.54 -0.81 -5.26
N GLU A 786 25.85 -0.95 -5.54
CA GLU A 786 26.41 -2.17 -6.12
C GLU A 786 26.47 -3.30 -5.08
N ASP A 787 26.94 -3.01 -3.85
CA ASP A 787 27.00 -3.96 -2.74
C ASP A 787 25.59 -4.38 -2.28
N ALA A 788 24.67 -3.42 -2.21
CA ALA A 788 23.26 -3.70 -1.93
C ALA A 788 22.65 -4.67 -2.94
N GLU A 789 22.93 -4.51 -4.23
CA GLU A 789 22.38 -5.39 -5.28
C GLU A 789 22.90 -6.84 -5.15
N VAL A 790 24.16 -7.04 -4.77
CA VAL A 790 24.71 -8.39 -4.53
C VAL A 790 23.89 -9.11 -3.45
N ILE A 791 23.56 -8.41 -2.35
CA ILE A 791 22.78 -8.96 -1.26
C ILE A 791 21.31 -9.16 -1.66
N MET A 792 20.73 -8.24 -2.43
CA MET A 792 19.37 -8.39 -2.96
C MET A 792 19.24 -9.60 -3.90
N ASN A 793 20.25 -9.84 -4.75
CA ASN A 793 20.30 -11.03 -5.60
C ASN A 793 20.41 -12.32 -4.76
N GLN A 794 21.13 -12.27 -3.64
CA GLN A 794 21.17 -13.38 -2.68
C GLN A 794 19.79 -13.62 -2.06
N LEU A 795 19.08 -12.56 -1.63
CA LEU A 795 17.71 -12.66 -1.10
C LEU A 795 16.79 -13.33 -2.13
N GLN A 796 16.77 -12.86 -3.37
CA GLN A 796 15.95 -13.44 -4.44
C GLN A 796 16.32 -14.91 -4.71
N LYS A 797 17.61 -15.26 -4.69
CA LYS A 797 18.05 -16.64 -4.91
C LYS A 797 17.64 -17.58 -3.76
N GLN A 798 17.66 -17.10 -2.52
CA GLN A 798 17.35 -17.91 -1.34
C GLN A 798 15.86 -17.98 -1.04
N TYR A 799 15.10 -16.92 -1.36
CA TYR A 799 13.73 -16.71 -0.92
C TYR A 799 12.76 -16.32 -2.04
N GLY A 800 13.19 -16.37 -3.30
CA GLY A 800 12.35 -16.05 -4.45
C GLY A 800 11.32 -17.12 -4.82
N THR A 801 11.22 -18.21 -4.04
CA THR A 801 10.15 -19.21 -4.17
C THR A 801 9.22 -19.15 -2.96
N ALA A 802 7.92 -19.34 -3.22
CA ALA A 802 6.84 -19.07 -2.30
C ALA A 802 6.70 -20.08 -1.15
N HIS A 803 7.57 -19.96 -0.14
CA HIS A 803 7.62 -20.88 1.00
C HIS A 803 7.87 -20.21 2.37
N TYR A 804 7.26 -19.06 2.69
CA TYR A 804 7.25 -18.49 4.07
C TYR A 804 6.12 -17.47 4.33
N PHE A 805 5.81 -17.21 5.61
CA PHE A 805 4.88 -16.15 6.01
C PHE A 805 5.44 -14.77 5.65
N MET A 806 4.56 -13.84 5.27
CA MET A 806 4.92 -12.49 4.80
C MET A 806 5.71 -12.46 3.48
N HIS A 807 5.70 -13.54 2.68
CA HIS A 807 6.33 -13.60 1.35
C HIS A 807 5.91 -12.42 0.45
N ALA A 808 4.61 -12.20 0.27
CA ALA A 808 4.12 -11.08 -0.55
C ALA A 808 4.66 -9.71 -0.09
N LYS A 809 4.94 -9.56 1.21
CA LYS A 809 5.49 -8.31 1.75
C LYS A 809 6.97 -8.17 1.46
N ILE A 810 7.76 -9.24 1.64
CA ILE A 810 9.19 -9.17 1.31
C ILE A 810 9.39 -9.06 -0.20
N ASP A 811 8.55 -9.69 -1.03
CA ASP A 811 8.58 -9.53 -2.48
C ASP A 811 8.37 -8.08 -2.88
N LEU A 812 7.34 -7.44 -2.31
CA LEU A 812 7.07 -6.02 -2.57
C LEU A 812 8.27 -5.16 -2.15
N LYS A 813 8.82 -5.40 -0.96
CA LYS A 813 10.03 -4.73 -0.46
C LYS A 813 11.22 -4.92 -1.42
N ALA A 814 11.49 -6.15 -1.81
CA ALA A 814 12.62 -6.53 -2.65
C ALA A 814 12.48 -5.97 -4.06
N HIS A 815 11.28 -6.03 -4.63
CA HIS A 815 10.93 -5.42 -5.90
C HIS A 815 11.17 -3.91 -5.87
N LEU A 816 10.67 -3.20 -4.85
CA LEU A 816 10.86 -1.75 -4.72
C LEU A 816 12.33 -1.35 -4.50
N ALA A 817 13.10 -2.15 -3.76
CA ALA A 817 14.54 -1.95 -3.60
C ALA A 817 15.28 -2.14 -4.94
N ALA A 818 15.04 -3.25 -5.64
CA ALA A 818 15.62 -3.51 -6.95
C ALA A 818 15.24 -2.44 -7.97
N TYR A 819 13.99 -1.97 -7.92
CA TYR A 819 13.50 -0.86 -8.72
C TYR A 819 14.30 0.42 -8.47
N GLN A 820 14.50 0.83 -7.21
CA GLN A 820 15.30 2.02 -6.88
C GLN A 820 16.76 1.87 -7.32
N LEU A 821 17.38 0.72 -7.07
CA LEU A 821 18.76 0.43 -7.48
C LEU A 821 18.93 0.55 -9.01
N HIS A 822 17.92 0.12 -9.78
CA HIS A 822 17.90 0.28 -11.22
C HIS A 822 17.76 1.75 -11.65
N GLU A 823 16.88 2.53 -11.01
CA GLU A 823 16.71 3.95 -11.34
C GLU A 823 18.00 4.75 -11.10
N GLU A 824 18.77 4.45 -10.05
CA GLU A 824 20.06 5.11 -9.77
C GLU A 824 21.16 4.78 -10.79
N ARG A 825 21.05 3.65 -11.50
CA ARG A 825 21.99 3.27 -12.55
C ARG A 825 21.79 4.02 -13.86
N LYS A 826 20.54 4.33 -14.24
CA LYS A 826 20.22 5.07 -15.47
C LYS A 826 21.07 6.34 -15.67
N PRO A 827 21.20 7.24 -14.68
CA PRO A 827 22.05 8.43 -14.82
C PRO A 827 23.56 8.11 -14.87
N ARG A 828 24.03 7.03 -14.24
CA ARG A 828 25.45 6.61 -14.27
C ARG A 828 25.86 6.01 -15.62
N VAL A 829 24.97 5.30 -16.30
CA VAL A 829 25.20 4.74 -17.65
C VAL A 829 25.14 5.85 -18.72
N ALA A 830 24.25 6.84 -18.57
CA ALA A 830 24.19 7.99 -19.47
C ALA A 830 25.49 8.82 -19.46
N ARG A 831 26.18 8.91 -18.32
CA ARG A 831 27.50 9.56 -18.18
C ARG A 831 28.68 8.73 -18.70
N ARG A 832 28.51 7.41 -18.88
CA ARG A 832 29.55 6.49 -19.37
C ARG A 832 29.47 6.16 -20.86
N LYS A 833 28.46 6.64 -21.59
CA LYS A 833 28.48 6.57 -23.06
C LYS A 833 29.51 7.58 -23.57
N PRO A 834 30.63 7.15 -24.20
CA PRO A 834 31.49 8.11 -24.89
C PRO A 834 30.65 8.77 -25.97
N LYS A 835 30.70 10.11 -26.04
CA LYS A 835 30.22 10.86 -27.21
C LYS A 835 30.94 10.26 -28.42
N LYS A 836 30.21 9.51 -29.24
CA LYS A 836 30.67 9.14 -30.59
C LYS A 836 30.28 10.25 -31.54
#